data_AF-A0A9W7KV92-F1
#
_entry.id   AF-A0A9W7KV92-F1
#
_cell.length_a   1.000
_cell.length_b   1.000
_cell.length_c   1.000
_cell.angle_alpha   90.00
_cell.angle_beta   90.00
_cell.angle_gamma   90.00
#
_symmetry.space_group_name_H-M   'P 1'
#
loop_
_entity.id
_entity.type
_entity.pdbx_description
1 polymer ?
#
loop_
_entity_poly.entity_id
_entity_poly.type
_entity_poly.pdbx_seq_one_letter_code
_entity_poly.pdbx_strand_id
1 'polypeptide(L)'
;MSSHPSLTAQLIEEISEMDSEDFTPSEVSLIISTVRAKTSKKGTSRSAFDPPVVAKDAPAPLLHQVSDALERQFEHRRSMAGSDNEMIRRANLDDMKEALVKIKGWEDASVEDVDEAGEQFLAVIVNSGWDIDTDVGAWFDKSYPTEGLSDAAREKVKRFLIVIARKNRKLAKMSRYGVAAKMFFTLFMGYFDIVTDLLVAKSYYDMEDYTTAYTTAACAIFAIVAQALFTFFQYGRRGICERLGRTLLALCGLAPLMEGASVWMGTNEQGLLISPSAMYATMKAGEICFESIPESIIQIGGLLRADRDNIQMIQIVGVASSIISGAFIMTDGNFGLMLSMHIASPGEKYYAWISKKLWEKRWQMFGTFLFNACYFSQFVLATSLFAAFKPGRLVALFSVELGLVFAYMGWKGELFGFSVLSHPSTFNNYIFPFIAWSFYYLLVCAAPMTVAMCPMELGPEIFSTLIVWRLLTNGAFIYFALDELEESEESHYLGKGIGMQAYAASMLLAAFGLVLFFRNCDESFDRSLFWRPKSGKEHAKECWKDTKLWIKGNLDKDDDVWAWVSSIHPTYLPFDMMKVWICENLVGKYGDFGPLLPAPMERPDWMTGKEEGKFIKRIVALYEWYGEDVEDVNRALKKLFGRSGDDLELGIKGQLTFIKKKDGKTNFMKMIRSTTRSAASIMTSSRVQPALVVEAGAID
;
A
#
# COMPACT_ATOMS: atom_id res chain seq x y z
N MET A 1 34.64 9.96 -26.34
CA MET A 1 34.71 10.55 -24.98
C MET A 1 35.04 12.03 -25.13
N SER A 2 34.02 12.87 -25.28
CA SER A 2 34.14 14.33 -25.23
C SER A 2 34.00 14.77 -23.78
N SER A 3 34.99 15.50 -23.26
CA SER A 3 34.96 16.06 -21.91
C SER A 3 33.91 17.17 -21.83
N HIS A 4 32.72 16.84 -21.35
CA HIS A 4 31.77 17.87 -20.91
C HIS A 4 32.42 18.68 -19.76
N PRO A 5 32.32 20.02 -19.77
CA PRO A 5 32.80 20.83 -18.66
C PRO A 5 32.08 20.40 -17.37
N SER A 6 32.80 20.43 -16.25
CA SER A 6 32.22 20.08 -14.95
C SER A 6 31.03 20.99 -14.64
N LEU A 7 29.96 20.46 -14.05
CA LEU A 7 28.76 21.23 -13.69
C LEU A 7 29.10 22.46 -12.81
N THR A 8 30.18 22.41 -12.04
CA THR A 8 30.70 23.54 -11.26
C THR A 8 31.19 24.68 -12.14
N ALA A 9 31.80 24.39 -13.29
CA ALA A 9 32.21 25.39 -14.27
C ALA A 9 30.98 26.02 -14.95
N GLN A 10 29.97 25.21 -15.31
CA GLN A 10 28.70 25.70 -15.85
C GLN A 10 27.92 26.54 -14.84
N LEU A 11 27.89 26.16 -13.56
CA LEU A 11 27.23 26.91 -12.52
C LEU A 11 27.94 28.24 -12.21
N ILE A 12 29.28 28.26 -12.26
CA ILE A 12 30.07 29.49 -12.10
C ILE A 12 29.86 30.42 -13.30
N GLU A 13 29.77 29.87 -14.51
CA GLU A 13 29.48 30.60 -15.74
C GLU A 13 28.06 31.19 -15.70
N GLU A 14 27.04 30.40 -15.36
CA GLU A 14 25.65 30.85 -15.20
C GLU A 14 25.50 31.89 -14.07
N ILE A 15 26.14 31.70 -12.91
CA ILE A 15 26.14 32.68 -11.80
C ILE A 15 26.87 33.97 -12.21
N SER A 16 27.88 33.89 -13.09
CA SER A 16 28.57 35.06 -13.62
C SER A 16 27.80 35.77 -14.74
N GLU A 17 26.85 35.08 -15.37
CA GLU A 17 25.93 35.61 -16.38
C GLU A 17 24.60 36.14 -15.78
N MET A 18 24.31 35.87 -14.50
CA MET A 18 23.18 36.48 -13.81
C MET A 18 23.40 37.99 -13.71
N ASP A 19 22.46 38.74 -14.29
CA ASP A 19 22.54 40.17 -14.53
C ASP A 19 22.82 40.97 -13.24
N SER A 20 23.61 42.04 -13.37
CA SER A 20 24.10 42.87 -12.24
C SER A 20 23.01 43.60 -11.45
N GLU A 21 21.74 43.42 -11.81
CA GLU A 21 20.58 43.97 -11.10
C GLU A 21 20.13 43.10 -9.91
N ASP A 22 20.42 41.80 -9.92
CA ASP A 22 19.91 40.86 -8.89
C ASP A 22 20.88 40.59 -7.75
N PHE A 23 22.19 40.77 -7.98
CA PHE A 23 23.25 40.54 -7.00
C PHE A 23 24.37 41.56 -7.16
N THR A 24 24.86 42.07 -6.03
CA THR A 24 26.03 42.94 -6.06
C THR A 24 27.27 42.15 -6.50
N PRO A 25 28.23 42.78 -7.21
CA PRO A 25 29.48 42.12 -7.60
C PRO A 25 30.25 41.48 -6.42
N SER A 26 30.07 42.01 -5.21
CA SER A 26 30.57 41.45 -3.95
C SER A 26 29.90 40.13 -3.57
N GLU A 27 28.60 39.98 -3.78
CA GLU A 27 27.84 38.76 -3.48
C GLU A 27 28.18 37.65 -4.48
N VAL A 28 28.29 37.99 -5.77
CA VAL A 28 28.71 37.05 -6.82
C VAL A 28 30.16 36.59 -6.58
N SER A 29 31.06 37.50 -6.22
CA SER A 29 32.46 37.18 -5.87
C SER A 29 32.57 36.29 -4.62
N LEU A 30 31.71 36.52 -3.60
CA LEU A 30 31.65 35.70 -2.39
C LEU A 30 31.14 34.29 -2.69
N ILE A 31 30.12 34.15 -3.53
CA ILE A 31 29.58 32.85 -3.96
C ILE A 31 30.65 32.07 -4.76
N ILE A 32 31.30 32.70 -5.73
CA ILE A 32 32.33 32.07 -6.57
C ILE A 32 33.56 31.66 -5.74
N SER A 33 34.04 32.53 -4.83
CA SER A 33 35.18 32.22 -3.97
C SER A 33 34.89 31.09 -2.97
N THR A 34 33.66 31.00 -2.46
CA THR A 34 33.22 29.93 -1.57
C THR A 34 33.14 28.58 -2.30
N VAL A 35 32.62 28.57 -3.54
CA VAL A 35 32.57 27.37 -4.40
C VAL A 35 33.98 26.88 -4.77
N ARG A 36 34.93 27.80 -5.02
CA ARG A 36 36.35 27.47 -5.29
C ARG A 36 37.09 26.96 -4.05
N ALA A 37 36.83 27.52 -2.87
CA ALA A 37 37.48 27.12 -1.62
C ALA A 37 37.08 25.70 -1.16
N LYS A 38 35.85 25.25 -1.48
CA LYS A 38 35.39 23.89 -1.14
C LYS A 38 35.87 22.83 -2.12
N THR A 39 36.02 23.15 -3.40
CA THR A 39 36.58 22.22 -4.41
C THR A 39 38.07 21.96 -4.19
N SER A 40 38.82 22.89 -3.60
CA SER A 40 40.24 22.70 -3.27
C SER A 40 40.49 21.81 -2.04
N LYS A 41 39.51 21.66 -1.13
CA LYS A 41 39.66 20.86 0.11
C LYS A 41 39.64 19.33 -0.08
N LYS A 42 39.45 18.81 -1.31
CA LYS A 42 39.56 17.37 -1.61
C LYS A 42 40.98 16.88 -1.94
N GLY A 43 41.99 17.73 -1.78
CA GLY A 43 43.40 17.31 -1.77
C GLY A 43 44.18 18.08 -0.70
N THR A 44 44.31 17.51 0.49
CA THR A 44 45.18 18.09 1.52
C THR A 44 46.61 17.56 1.39
N SER A 45 47.57 18.48 1.27
CA SER A 45 48.71 18.49 2.19
C SER A 45 49.02 19.92 2.65
N ARG A 46 49.06 20.08 3.97
CA ARG A 46 49.39 21.25 4.82
C ARG A 46 50.24 22.37 4.21
N SER A 47 49.83 23.62 4.46
CA SER A 47 50.62 24.59 5.24
C SER A 47 49.77 25.79 5.69
N ALA A 48 50.13 26.33 6.85
CA ALA A 48 49.45 27.40 7.58
C ALA A 48 49.51 28.78 6.89
N PHE A 49 48.43 29.55 6.99
CA PHE A 49 48.42 31.03 6.99
C PHE A 49 47.09 31.51 7.60
N ASP A 50 47.17 32.40 8.59
CA ASP A 50 46.01 33.09 9.18
C ASP A 50 45.49 34.19 8.22
N PRO A 51 44.16 34.37 8.05
CA PRO A 51 43.62 35.56 7.41
C PRO A 51 43.21 36.63 8.45
N PRO A 52 43.18 37.92 8.04
CA PRO A 52 43.01 39.05 8.94
C PRO A 52 41.55 39.27 9.34
N VAL A 53 41.41 39.86 10.53
CA VAL A 53 40.20 40.39 11.13
C VAL A 53 39.60 41.48 10.22
N VAL A 54 38.35 41.27 9.76
CA VAL A 54 37.51 42.32 9.17
C VAL A 54 36.11 42.28 9.81
N ALA A 55 35.56 43.48 9.93
CA ALA A 55 34.58 43.94 10.90
C ALA A 55 33.18 43.30 10.86
N LYS A 56 32.54 43.41 12.03
CA LYS A 56 31.15 43.13 12.34
C LYS A 56 30.18 44.03 11.54
N ASP A 57 29.04 43.42 11.22
CA ASP A 57 27.68 44.00 11.06
C ASP A 57 27.02 43.74 9.69
N ALA A 58 26.43 42.53 9.52
CA ALA A 58 25.32 42.22 8.61
C ALA A 58 24.76 40.80 8.92
N PRO A 59 23.45 40.52 8.69
CA PRO A 59 22.83 39.23 9.02
C PRO A 59 23.14 38.17 7.94
N ALA A 60 24.42 37.84 7.77
CA ALA A 60 24.93 36.79 6.90
C ALA A 60 24.86 35.33 7.45
N PRO A 61 24.71 35.03 8.77
CA PRO A 61 24.84 33.66 9.25
C PRO A 61 23.76 32.70 8.72
N LEU A 62 22.55 33.21 8.47
CA LEU A 62 21.39 32.37 8.12
C LEU A 62 21.48 31.86 6.67
N LEU A 63 21.83 32.74 5.72
CA LEU A 63 22.02 32.39 4.31
C LEU A 63 23.21 31.44 4.12
N HIS A 64 24.28 31.63 4.91
CA HIS A 64 25.46 30.77 4.86
C HIS A 64 25.20 29.37 5.43
N GLN A 65 24.41 29.27 6.51
CA GLN A 65 24.02 27.97 7.08
C GLN A 65 23.02 27.23 6.20
N VAL A 66 22.09 27.94 5.55
CA VAL A 66 21.15 27.36 4.57
C VAL A 66 21.88 26.91 3.32
N SER A 67 22.83 27.70 2.81
CA SER A 67 23.68 27.32 1.66
C SER A 67 24.58 26.12 1.97
N ASP A 68 25.21 26.08 3.15
CA ASP A 68 26.05 24.95 3.59
C ASP A 68 25.24 23.65 3.77
N ALA A 69 24.00 23.74 4.26
CA ALA A 69 23.08 22.61 4.36
C ALA A 69 22.64 22.12 2.97
N LEU A 70 22.29 23.05 2.07
CA LEU A 70 21.90 22.75 0.69
C LEU A 70 23.04 22.13 -0.12
N GLU A 71 24.30 22.53 0.10
CA GLU A 71 25.45 21.97 -0.62
C GLU A 71 25.78 20.54 -0.16
N ARG A 72 25.65 20.25 1.14
CA ARG A 72 25.69 18.88 1.68
C ARG A 72 24.52 18.04 1.16
N GLN A 73 23.33 18.63 1.03
CA GLN A 73 22.16 18.02 0.40
C GLN A 73 22.37 17.79 -1.11
N PHE A 74 23.09 18.64 -1.84
CA PHE A 74 23.43 18.42 -3.25
C PHE A 74 24.44 17.28 -3.45
N GLU A 75 25.42 17.13 -2.56
CA GLU A 75 26.31 15.96 -2.54
C GLU A 75 25.54 14.67 -2.17
N HIS A 76 24.55 14.75 -1.27
CA HIS A 76 23.63 13.65 -0.98
C HIS A 76 22.74 13.31 -2.20
N ARG A 77 22.18 14.31 -2.90
CA ARG A 77 21.43 14.17 -4.16
C ARG A 77 22.27 13.51 -5.27
N ARG A 78 23.58 13.77 -5.33
CA ARG A 78 24.51 13.11 -6.27
C ARG A 78 24.63 11.61 -6.01
N SER A 79 24.44 11.17 -4.76
CA SER A 79 24.40 9.74 -4.40
C SER A 79 23.02 9.09 -4.63
N MET A 80 21.95 9.89 -4.70
CA MET A 80 20.55 9.44 -4.81
C MET A 80 19.93 9.59 -6.22
N ALA A 81 20.61 10.27 -7.15
CA ALA A 81 20.12 10.59 -8.51
C ALA A 81 19.87 9.37 -9.44
N GLY A 82 20.04 8.14 -8.94
CA GLY A 82 19.64 6.90 -9.60
C GLY A 82 18.29 6.32 -9.12
N SER A 83 17.67 6.88 -8.06
CA SER A 83 16.54 6.29 -7.34
C SER A 83 15.19 6.97 -7.61
N ASP A 84 14.11 6.24 -7.36
CA ASP A 84 12.72 6.58 -7.68
C ASP A 84 12.29 8.01 -7.32
N ASN A 85 11.37 8.51 -8.14
CA ASN A 85 10.67 9.78 -7.98
C ASN A 85 10.02 9.97 -6.59
N GLU A 86 9.73 8.90 -5.84
CA GLU A 86 9.09 8.97 -4.53
C GLU A 86 10.08 9.22 -3.39
N MET A 87 11.30 8.68 -3.52
CA MET A 87 12.42 8.98 -2.62
C MET A 87 12.91 10.41 -2.86
N ILE A 88 12.89 10.85 -4.13
CA ILE A 88 13.13 12.25 -4.49
C ILE A 88 11.98 13.14 -4.00
N ARG A 89 10.72 12.70 -4.08
CA ARG A 89 9.55 13.43 -3.54
C ARG A 89 9.68 13.65 -2.04
N ARG A 90 10.13 12.65 -1.27
CA ARG A 90 10.34 12.78 0.18
C ARG A 90 11.61 13.50 0.58
N ALA A 91 12.72 13.30 -0.12
CA ALA A 91 13.91 14.13 0.10
C ALA A 91 13.61 15.61 -0.19
N ASN A 92 12.84 15.89 -1.24
CA ASN A 92 12.32 17.23 -1.50
C ASN A 92 11.36 17.71 -0.40
N LEU A 93 10.51 16.82 0.13
CA LEU A 93 9.58 17.13 1.22
C LEU A 93 10.35 17.46 2.51
N ASP A 94 11.28 16.63 2.96
CA ASP A 94 12.04 16.84 4.20
C ASP A 94 13.00 18.05 4.11
N ASP A 95 13.64 18.26 2.96
CA ASP A 95 14.44 19.48 2.70
C ASP A 95 13.56 20.74 2.72
N MET A 96 12.32 20.62 2.22
CA MET A 96 11.32 21.67 2.32
C MET A 96 10.83 21.88 3.75
N LYS A 97 10.56 20.81 4.51
CA LYS A 97 10.18 20.89 5.91
C LYS A 97 11.25 21.65 6.70
N GLU A 98 12.53 21.34 6.48
CA GLU A 98 13.64 22.04 7.11
C GLU A 98 13.74 23.51 6.69
N ALA A 99 13.48 23.83 5.41
CA ALA A 99 13.43 25.20 4.94
C ALA A 99 12.23 25.98 5.54
N LEU A 100 11.05 25.35 5.60
CA LEU A 100 9.82 25.93 6.13
C LEU A 100 9.90 26.17 7.65
N VAL A 101 10.44 25.23 8.41
CA VAL A 101 10.73 25.39 9.85
C VAL A 101 11.70 26.54 10.11
N LYS A 102 12.70 26.75 9.24
CA LYS A 102 13.68 27.84 9.36
C LYS A 102 13.16 29.21 8.90
N ILE A 103 12.06 29.26 8.15
CA ILE A 103 11.38 30.51 7.80
C ILE A 103 10.56 30.94 9.02
N LYS A 104 11.29 31.56 9.97
CA LYS A 104 10.87 32.20 11.23
C LYS A 104 9.35 32.38 11.37
N GLY A 105 8.72 31.49 12.13
CA GLY A 105 7.30 31.51 12.46
C GLY A 105 6.73 30.12 12.77
N TRP A 106 7.45 29.07 12.38
CA TRP A 106 7.04 27.66 12.53
C TRP A 106 7.76 26.93 13.66
N GLU A 107 8.43 27.64 14.58
CA GLU A 107 9.01 27.02 15.78
C GLU A 107 7.93 26.35 16.66
N ASP A 108 6.69 26.82 16.56
CA ASP A 108 5.52 26.26 17.25
C ASP A 108 4.62 25.40 16.34
N ALA A 109 4.96 25.27 15.05
CA ALA A 109 4.14 24.48 14.12
C ALA A 109 4.35 22.99 14.38
N SER A 110 3.26 22.22 14.41
CA SER A 110 3.35 20.78 14.58
C SER A 110 4.02 20.15 13.37
N VAL A 111 4.65 18.97 13.55
CA VAL A 111 5.19 18.20 12.42
C VAL A 111 4.10 17.94 11.37
N GLU A 112 2.86 17.75 11.79
CA GLU A 112 1.70 17.56 10.92
C GLU A 112 1.44 18.77 10.02
N ASP A 113 1.54 20.00 10.55
CA ASP A 113 1.37 21.22 9.76
C ASP A 113 2.44 21.32 8.66
N VAL A 114 3.68 20.89 8.96
CA VAL A 114 4.80 21.00 8.02
C VAL A 114 4.66 19.97 6.92
N ASP A 115 4.23 18.76 7.29
CA ASP A 115 3.89 17.68 6.37
C ASP A 115 2.75 18.10 5.44
N GLU A 116 1.68 18.67 6.00
CA GLU A 116 0.55 19.17 5.21
C GLU A 116 0.98 20.26 4.23
N ALA A 117 1.75 21.26 4.68
CA ALA A 117 2.24 22.33 3.81
C ALA A 117 3.15 21.79 2.70
N GLY A 118 4.01 20.82 2.99
CA GLY A 118 4.83 20.15 2.00
C GLY A 118 4.02 19.36 0.97
N GLU A 119 2.97 18.64 1.41
CA GLU A 119 2.05 17.93 0.52
C GLU A 119 1.26 18.90 -0.39
N GLN A 120 0.75 20.00 0.18
CA GLN A 120 0.05 21.03 -0.57
C GLN A 120 0.96 21.68 -1.63
N PHE A 121 2.22 21.99 -1.29
CA PHE A 121 3.17 22.54 -2.25
C PHE A 121 3.46 21.56 -3.40
N LEU A 122 3.70 20.29 -3.10
CA LEU A 122 3.89 19.27 -4.12
C LEU A 122 2.66 19.13 -5.01
N ALA A 123 1.46 19.20 -4.44
CA ALA A 123 0.21 19.20 -5.20
C ALA A 123 0.14 20.39 -6.16
N VAL A 124 0.59 21.58 -5.74
CA VAL A 124 0.67 22.77 -6.60
C VAL A 124 1.69 22.59 -7.72
N ILE A 125 2.88 22.06 -7.45
CA ILE A 125 3.86 21.76 -8.51
C ILE A 125 3.27 20.80 -9.54
N VAL A 126 2.64 19.73 -9.06
CA VAL A 126 2.09 18.65 -9.89
C VAL A 126 0.91 19.14 -10.74
N ASN A 127 0.03 19.94 -10.15
CA ASN A 127 -1.16 20.49 -10.80
C ASN A 127 -0.89 21.80 -11.54
N SER A 128 0.31 22.38 -11.41
CA SER A 128 0.65 23.65 -12.03
C SER A 128 0.41 23.61 -13.54
N GLY A 129 -0.21 24.68 -14.03
CA GLY A 129 -0.46 24.95 -15.44
C GLY A 129 0.85 25.23 -16.17
N TRP A 130 0.85 26.09 -17.19
CA TRP A 130 2.08 26.47 -17.87
C TRP A 130 2.98 27.36 -17.00
N ASP A 131 2.37 28.18 -16.15
CA ASP A 131 3.00 29.18 -15.31
C ASP A 131 3.08 28.73 -13.84
N ILE A 132 4.14 27.99 -13.53
CA ILE A 132 4.38 27.47 -12.17
C ILE A 132 4.66 28.59 -11.16
N ASP A 133 5.14 29.74 -11.61
CA ASP A 133 5.48 30.86 -10.74
C ASP A 133 4.22 31.49 -10.15
N THR A 134 3.22 31.70 -11.01
CA THR A 134 1.91 32.20 -10.60
C THR A 134 1.21 31.22 -9.66
N ASP A 135 1.22 29.92 -9.98
CA ASP A 135 0.54 28.90 -9.17
C ASP A 135 1.18 28.73 -7.78
N VAL A 136 2.52 28.61 -7.74
CA VAL A 136 3.26 28.52 -6.48
C VAL A 136 3.17 29.82 -5.70
N GLY A 137 3.21 30.97 -6.40
CA GLY A 137 3.09 32.26 -5.79
C GLY A 137 1.73 32.46 -5.12
N ALA A 138 0.64 32.10 -5.80
CA ALA A 138 -0.71 32.15 -5.26
C ALA A 138 -0.91 31.18 -4.09
N TRP A 139 -0.36 29.97 -4.17
CA TRP A 139 -0.35 29.04 -3.04
C TRP A 139 0.41 29.59 -1.85
N PHE A 140 1.60 30.16 -2.08
CA PHE A 140 2.42 30.73 -1.02
C PHE A 140 1.70 31.89 -0.32
N ASP A 141 1.09 32.79 -1.09
CA ASP A 141 0.33 33.92 -0.56
C ASP A 141 -0.92 33.50 0.22
N LYS A 142 -1.50 32.34 -0.12
CA LYS A 142 -2.64 31.76 0.60
C LYS A 142 -2.23 31.02 1.87
N SER A 143 -1.12 30.30 1.82
CA SER A 143 -0.72 29.34 2.87
C SER A 143 0.21 29.94 3.92
N TYR A 144 0.92 31.03 3.59
CA TYR A 144 1.80 31.74 4.51
C TYR A 144 1.18 33.08 4.91
N PRO A 145 0.62 33.22 6.12
CA PRO A 145 0.07 34.48 6.59
C PRO A 145 1.16 35.57 6.63
N THR A 146 0.73 36.82 6.40
CA THR A 146 1.58 38.02 6.31
C THR A 146 2.20 38.47 7.63
N GLU A 147 1.83 37.86 8.75
CA GLU A 147 2.18 38.36 10.07
C GLU A 147 3.59 37.91 10.47
N GLY A 148 4.50 38.87 10.68
CA GLY A 148 5.82 38.64 11.30
C GLY A 148 7.04 38.61 10.36
N LEU A 149 6.84 38.51 9.03
CA LEU A 149 7.93 38.64 8.04
C LEU A 149 7.90 40.02 7.36
N SER A 150 9.07 40.60 7.11
CA SER A 150 9.16 41.76 6.22
C SER A 150 8.82 41.35 4.78
N ASP A 151 8.19 42.25 4.01
CA ASP A 151 7.83 42.00 2.62
C ASP A 151 9.02 41.51 1.78
N ALA A 152 10.21 42.05 2.03
CA ALA A 152 11.44 41.64 1.36
C ALA A 152 11.86 40.20 1.70
N ALA A 153 11.68 39.75 2.95
CA ALA A 153 11.99 38.37 3.34
C ALA A 153 10.97 37.39 2.76
N ARG A 154 9.68 37.78 2.78
CA ARG A 154 8.58 37.02 2.18
C ARG A 154 8.81 36.78 0.68
N GLU A 155 9.15 37.83 -0.05
CA GLU A 155 9.42 37.74 -1.49
C GLU A 155 10.64 36.85 -1.79
N LYS A 156 11.69 36.90 -0.97
CA LYS A 156 12.86 36.01 -1.10
C LYS A 156 12.47 34.54 -0.93
N VAL A 157 11.65 34.21 0.08
CA VAL A 157 11.17 32.84 0.32
C VAL A 157 10.27 32.38 -0.84
N LYS A 158 9.36 33.24 -1.29
CA LYS A 158 8.48 32.96 -2.44
C LYS A 158 9.29 32.61 -3.69
N ARG A 159 10.27 33.46 -4.04
CA ARG A 159 11.19 33.22 -5.16
C ARG A 159 11.98 31.91 -5.00
N PHE A 160 12.47 31.63 -3.79
CA PHE A 160 13.16 30.38 -3.51
C PHE A 160 12.28 29.15 -3.75
N LEU A 161 11.04 29.16 -3.24
CA LEU A 161 10.07 28.09 -3.46
C LEU A 161 9.71 27.93 -4.96
N ILE A 162 9.58 29.03 -5.70
CA ILE A 162 9.39 29.01 -7.16
C ILE A 162 10.58 28.33 -7.86
N VAL A 163 11.82 28.63 -7.47
CA VAL A 163 13.01 27.99 -8.06
C VAL A 163 13.03 26.49 -7.78
N ILE A 164 12.71 26.07 -6.55
CA ILE A 164 12.55 24.65 -6.20
C ILE A 164 11.46 24.00 -7.05
N ALA A 165 10.31 24.66 -7.17
CA ALA A 165 9.17 24.18 -7.92
C ALA A 165 9.50 23.98 -9.41
N ARG A 166 10.14 24.96 -10.06
CA ARG A 166 10.61 24.87 -11.45
C ARG A 166 11.52 23.67 -11.66
N LYS A 167 12.49 23.47 -10.77
CA LYS A 167 13.45 22.35 -10.85
C LYS A 167 12.77 20.99 -10.69
N ASN A 168 11.80 20.90 -9.79
CA ASN A 168 11.09 19.65 -9.49
C ASN A 168 9.89 19.37 -10.39
N ARG A 169 9.38 20.37 -11.12
CA ARG A 169 8.17 20.24 -11.97
C ARG A 169 8.27 19.09 -12.96
N LYS A 170 9.36 19.01 -13.73
CA LYS A 170 9.54 17.95 -14.73
C LYS A 170 9.52 16.58 -14.06
N LEU A 171 10.22 16.43 -12.94
CA LEU A 171 10.29 15.18 -12.21
C LEU A 171 8.94 14.77 -11.62
N ALA A 172 8.25 15.71 -10.95
CA ALA A 172 6.95 15.48 -10.34
C ALA A 172 5.88 15.12 -11.39
N LYS A 173 5.88 15.80 -12.54
CA LYS A 173 4.98 15.47 -13.66
C LYS A 173 5.31 14.10 -14.27
N MET A 174 6.58 13.81 -14.53
CA MET A 174 7.00 12.49 -15.03
C MET A 174 6.65 11.36 -14.07
N SER A 175 6.75 11.59 -12.76
CA SER A 175 6.29 10.64 -11.74
C SER A 175 4.80 10.37 -11.86
N ARG A 176 3.98 11.41 -11.97
CA ARG A 176 2.53 11.27 -12.10
C ARG A 176 2.13 10.57 -13.39
N TYR A 177 2.81 10.86 -14.51
CA TYR A 177 2.58 10.14 -15.77
C TYR A 177 3.01 8.68 -15.68
N GLY A 178 4.11 8.38 -14.98
CA GLY A 178 4.54 7.00 -14.74
C GLY A 178 3.52 6.22 -13.93
N VAL A 179 3.00 6.80 -12.85
CA VAL A 179 1.92 6.21 -12.04
C VAL A 179 0.64 6.04 -12.87
N ALA A 180 0.26 7.05 -13.66
CA ALA A 180 -0.91 6.97 -14.54
C ALA A 180 -0.79 5.85 -15.58
N ALA A 181 0.36 5.75 -16.26
CA ALA A 181 0.61 4.74 -17.28
C ALA A 181 0.61 3.33 -16.67
N LYS A 182 1.24 3.17 -15.49
CA LYS A 182 1.21 1.91 -14.73
C LYS A 182 -0.22 1.49 -14.37
N MET A 183 -1.02 2.42 -13.84
CA MET A 183 -2.42 2.14 -13.48
C MET A 183 -3.28 1.85 -14.69
N PHE A 184 -3.12 2.62 -15.77
CA PHE A 184 -3.79 2.37 -17.03
C PHE A 184 -3.48 0.97 -17.56
N PHE A 185 -2.20 0.57 -17.56
CA PHE A 185 -1.80 -0.75 -18.01
C PHE A 185 -2.37 -1.85 -17.10
N THR A 186 -2.34 -1.66 -15.77
CA THR A 186 -2.90 -2.65 -14.82
C THR A 186 -4.41 -2.79 -14.97
N LEU A 187 -5.13 -1.69 -15.21
CA LEU A 187 -6.56 -1.70 -15.51
C LEU A 187 -6.85 -2.35 -16.86
N PHE A 188 -6.06 -2.02 -17.89
CA PHE A 188 -6.17 -2.65 -19.20
C PHE A 188 -6.01 -4.16 -19.11
N MET A 189 -5.00 -4.66 -18.40
CA MET A 189 -4.80 -6.10 -18.19
C MET A 189 -5.98 -6.73 -17.47
N GLY A 190 -6.50 -6.12 -16.40
CA GLY A 190 -7.66 -6.66 -15.67
C GLY A 190 -8.95 -6.69 -16.51
N TYR A 191 -9.25 -5.65 -17.28
CA TYR A 191 -10.42 -5.66 -18.17
C TYR A 191 -10.23 -6.57 -19.37
N PHE A 192 -9.00 -6.69 -19.87
CA PHE A 192 -8.66 -7.65 -20.92
C PHE A 192 -8.89 -9.08 -20.43
N ASP A 193 -8.52 -9.39 -19.18
CA ASP A 193 -8.77 -10.68 -18.51
C ASP A 193 -10.26 -11.02 -18.51
N ILE A 194 -11.10 -10.13 -17.95
CA ILE A 194 -12.57 -10.31 -17.92
C ILE A 194 -13.13 -10.58 -19.32
N VAL A 195 -12.66 -9.87 -20.34
CA VAL A 195 -13.09 -10.09 -21.72
C VAL A 195 -12.64 -11.47 -22.21
N THR A 196 -11.39 -11.86 -21.98
CA THR A 196 -10.91 -13.18 -22.36
C THR A 196 -11.65 -14.30 -21.63
N ASP A 197 -11.96 -14.13 -20.36
CA ASP A 197 -12.67 -15.09 -19.52
C ASP A 197 -14.10 -15.32 -20.01
N LEU A 198 -14.81 -14.25 -20.39
CA LEU A 198 -16.12 -14.35 -21.05
C LEU A 198 -16.05 -15.05 -22.41
N LEU A 199 -15.00 -14.80 -23.20
CA LEU A 199 -14.80 -15.46 -24.49
C LEU A 199 -14.47 -16.95 -24.31
N VAL A 200 -13.69 -17.32 -23.29
CA VAL A 200 -13.39 -18.70 -22.94
C VAL A 200 -14.63 -19.42 -22.40
N ALA A 201 -15.41 -18.78 -21.52
CA ALA A 201 -16.67 -19.32 -21.04
C ALA A 201 -17.65 -19.57 -22.20
N LYS A 202 -17.74 -18.63 -23.15
CA LYS A 202 -18.54 -18.81 -24.37
C LYS A 202 -18.00 -19.96 -25.22
N SER A 203 -16.69 -20.07 -25.38
CA SER A 203 -16.05 -21.17 -26.12
C SER A 203 -16.41 -22.54 -25.53
N TYR A 204 -16.37 -22.68 -24.20
CA TYR A 204 -16.82 -23.91 -23.53
C TYR A 204 -18.32 -24.16 -23.67
N TYR A 205 -19.14 -23.10 -23.66
CA TYR A 205 -20.57 -23.21 -23.90
C TYR A 205 -20.88 -23.71 -25.32
N ASP A 206 -20.16 -23.19 -26.33
CA ASP A 206 -20.29 -23.63 -27.72
C ASP A 206 -19.83 -25.08 -27.91
N MET A 207 -18.95 -25.58 -27.04
CA MET A 207 -18.51 -27.00 -27.00
C MET A 207 -19.43 -27.90 -26.17
N GLU A 208 -20.56 -27.38 -25.69
CA GLU A 208 -21.51 -28.09 -24.81
C GLU A 208 -20.92 -28.50 -23.44
N ASP A 209 -19.73 -28.00 -23.05
CA ASP A 209 -19.20 -28.13 -21.69
C ASP A 209 -19.77 -27.03 -20.79
N TYR A 210 -21.08 -27.12 -20.54
CA TYR A 210 -21.82 -26.16 -19.74
C TYR A 210 -21.28 -26.05 -18.31
N THR A 211 -20.71 -27.12 -17.77
CA THR A 211 -20.18 -27.12 -16.40
C THR A 211 -18.95 -26.22 -16.32
N THR A 212 -17.99 -26.40 -17.22
CA THR A 212 -16.80 -25.55 -17.26
C THR A 212 -17.20 -24.11 -17.60
N ALA A 213 -18.08 -23.91 -18.60
CA ALA A 213 -18.56 -22.57 -18.98
C ALA A 213 -19.20 -21.79 -17.80
N TYR A 214 -20.13 -22.40 -17.07
CA TYR A 214 -20.79 -21.74 -15.94
C TYR A 214 -19.86 -21.55 -14.75
N THR A 215 -18.92 -22.46 -14.51
CA THR A 215 -17.98 -22.34 -13.39
C THR A 215 -16.97 -21.22 -13.66
N THR A 216 -16.44 -21.13 -14.88
CA THR A 216 -15.60 -20.01 -15.35
C THR A 216 -16.32 -18.67 -15.18
N ALA A 217 -17.56 -18.54 -15.66
CA ALA A 217 -18.35 -17.32 -15.48
C ALA A 217 -18.65 -17.02 -13.99
N ALA A 218 -18.85 -18.05 -13.17
CA ALA A 218 -19.09 -17.89 -11.74
C ALA A 218 -17.85 -17.34 -11.00
N CYS A 219 -16.64 -17.72 -11.41
CA CYS A 219 -15.39 -17.17 -10.86
C CYS A 219 -15.31 -15.65 -11.06
N ALA A 220 -15.52 -15.16 -12.28
CA ALA A 220 -15.54 -13.72 -12.58
C ALA A 220 -16.62 -12.97 -11.79
N ILE A 221 -17.85 -13.52 -11.72
CA ILE A 221 -18.94 -12.93 -10.92
C ILE A 221 -18.56 -12.88 -9.43
N PHE A 222 -17.96 -13.95 -8.90
CA PHE A 222 -17.59 -14.03 -7.50
C PHE A 222 -16.49 -13.02 -7.14
N ALA A 223 -15.51 -12.80 -8.02
CA ALA A 223 -14.50 -11.76 -7.83
C ALA A 223 -15.11 -10.35 -7.81
N ILE A 224 -16.04 -10.03 -8.71
CA ILE A 224 -16.77 -8.74 -8.70
C ILE A 224 -17.54 -8.55 -7.39
N VAL A 225 -18.23 -9.60 -6.91
CA VAL A 225 -18.95 -9.56 -5.64
C VAL A 225 -17.98 -9.37 -4.46
N ALA A 226 -16.84 -10.06 -4.46
CA ALA A 226 -15.82 -9.90 -3.43
C ALA A 226 -15.25 -8.47 -3.40
N GLN A 227 -14.94 -7.88 -4.56
CA GLN A 227 -14.51 -6.49 -4.68
C GLN A 227 -15.57 -5.51 -4.17
N ALA A 228 -16.85 -5.77 -4.46
CA ALA A 228 -17.95 -4.99 -3.92
C ALA A 228 -18.06 -5.09 -2.40
N LEU A 229 -17.86 -6.28 -1.82
CA LEU A 229 -17.82 -6.47 -0.37
C LEU A 229 -16.64 -5.73 0.26
N PHE A 230 -15.44 -5.81 -0.32
CA PHE A 230 -14.29 -5.03 0.15
C PHE A 230 -14.60 -3.53 0.12
N THR A 231 -15.14 -3.03 -0.98
CA THR A 231 -15.55 -1.62 -1.11
C THR A 231 -16.57 -1.26 -0.03
N PHE A 232 -17.56 -2.11 0.21
CA PHE A 232 -18.55 -1.90 1.24
C PHE A 232 -17.91 -1.80 2.64
N PHE A 233 -16.93 -2.63 2.98
CA PHE A 233 -16.24 -2.52 4.28
C PHE A 233 -15.32 -1.30 4.36
N GLN A 234 -14.61 -0.98 3.28
CA GLN A 234 -13.68 0.14 3.19
C GLN A 234 -14.36 1.50 3.50
N TYR A 235 -15.57 1.69 2.99
CA TYR A 235 -16.37 2.91 3.20
C TYR A 235 -17.33 2.81 4.40
N GLY A 236 -17.08 1.91 5.34
CA GLY A 236 -17.95 1.67 6.49
C GLY A 236 -18.15 2.87 7.43
N ARG A 237 -17.21 3.83 7.45
CA ARG A 237 -17.31 5.06 8.26
C ARG A 237 -18.04 6.20 7.55
N ARG A 238 -18.42 6.04 6.28
CA ARG A 238 -19.15 7.05 5.51
C ARG A 238 -20.66 6.86 5.59
N GLY A 239 -21.40 7.86 5.11
CA GLY A 239 -22.85 7.78 5.00
C GLY A 239 -23.30 6.60 4.13
N ILE A 240 -24.39 5.94 4.52
CA ILE A 240 -24.88 4.73 3.85
C ILE A 240 -25.12 4.93 2.34
N CYS A 241 -25.59 6.11 1.92
CA CYS A 241 -25.83 6.42 0.51
C CYS A 241 -24.54 6.40 -0.31
N GLU A 242 -23.46 6.99 0.21
CA GLU A 242 -22.16 6.98 -0.48
C GLU A 242 -21.56 5.58 -0.50
N ARG A 243 -21.63 4.88 0.64
CA ARG A 243 -21.19 3.49 0.77
C ARG A 243 -21.88 2.58 -0.24
N LEU A 244 -23.21 2.67 -0.35
CA LEU A 244 -23.99 1.91 -1.33
C LEU A 244 -23.67 2.35 -2.77
N GLY A 245 -23.52 3.65 -3.03
CA GLY A 245 -23.14 4.18 -4.34
C GLY A 245 -21.81 3.61 -4.84
N ARG A 246 -20.76 3.62 -4.00
CA ARG A 246 -19.46 3.02 -4.34
C ARG A 246 -19.54 1.50 -4.48
N THR A 247 -20.33 0.83 -3.64
CA THR A 247 -20.54 -0.63 -3.74
C THR A 247 -21.25 -1.02 -5.04
N LEU A 248 -22.23 -0.23 -5.50
CA LEU A 248 -22.90 -0.44 -6.79
C LEU A 248 -21.93 -0.25 -7.96
N LEU A 249 -21.07 0.77 -7.92
CA LEU A 249 -20.02 0.95 -8.92
C LEU A 249 -19.03 -0.24 -8.93
N ALA A 250 -18.69 -0.76 -7.76
CA ALA A 250 -17.87 -1.96 -7.65
C ALA A 250 -18.55 -3.20 -8.27
N LEU A 251 -19.86 -3.38 -8.07
CA LEU A 251 -20.65 -4.43 -8.73
C LEU A 251 -20.70 -4.29 -10.26
N CYS A 252 -20.48 -3.09 -10.79
CA CYS A 252 -20.33 -2.85 -12.22
C CYS A 252 -18.88 -3.06 -12.71
N GLY A 253 -17.98 -3.60 -11.89
CA GLY A 253 -16.56 -3.80 -12.23
C GLY A 253 -15.75 -2.51 -12.30
N LEU A 254 -16.23 -1.40 -11.72
CA LEU A 254 -15.54 -0.11 -11.73
C LEU A 254 -14.68 0.14 -10.47
N ALA A 255 -14.69 -0.78 -9.51
CA ALA A 255 -13.93 -0.65 -8.26
C ALA A 255 -12.42 -0.43 -8.51
N PRO A 256 -11.74 -1.27 -9.32
CA PRO A 256 -10.31 -1.08 -9.60
C PRO A 256 -10.01 0.27 -10.25
N LEU A 257 -10.90 0.78 -11.11
CA LEU A 257 -10.75 2.08 -11.77
C LEU A 257 -10.87 3.23 -10.77
N MET A 258 -11.85 3.17 -9.87
CA MET A 258 -12.06 4.19 -8.84
C MET A 258 -10.87 4.24 -7.87
N GLU A 259 -10.44 3.10 -7.35
CA GLU A 259 -9.29 3.05 -6.43
C GLU A 259 -7.99 3.43 -7.13
N GLY A 260 -7.78 2.98 -8.37
CA GLY A 260 -6.65 3.39 -9.20
C GLY A 260 -6.63 4.91 -9.41
N ALA A 261 -7.78 5.51 -9.72
CA ALA A 261 -7.90 6.97 -9.85
C ALA A 261 -7.61 7.68 -8.53
N SER A 262 -8.08 7.17 -7.39
CA SER A 262 -7.78 7.72 -6.06
C SER A 262 -6.28 7.66 -5.73
N VAL A 263 -5.60 6.56 -6.03
CA VAL A 263 -4.15 6.45 -5.86
C VAL A 263 -3.41 7.39 -6.82
N TRP A 264 -3.86 7.51 -8.07
CA TRP A 264 -3.27 8.44 -9.06
C TRP A 264 -3.40 9.90 -8.63
N MET A 265 -4.57 10.28 -8.11
CA MET A 265 -4.84 11.61 -7.61
C MET A 265 -4.17 11.89 -6.26
N GLY A 266 -3.69 10.84 -5.56
CA GLY A 266 -3.14 10.96 -4.22
C GLY A 266 -4.18 11.43 -3.20
N THR A 267 -5.45 11.07 -3.39
CA THR A 267 -6.53 11.51 -2.50
C THR A 267 -6.44 10.74 -1.18
N ASN A 268 -5.96 11.41 -0.12
CA ASN A 268 -6.10 10.95 1.26
C ASN A 268 -7.49 11.27 1.78
N GLU A 269 -8.45 10.48 1.31
CA GLU A 269 -9.86 10.60 1.64
C GLU A 269 -10.07 10.25 3.13
N GLN A 270 -10.62 11.19 3.92
CA GLN A 270 -10.95 10.93 5.33
C GLN A 270 -12.04 9.85 5.45
N GLY A 271 -11.99 9.06 6.52
CA GLY A 271 -12.99 8.02 6.82
C GLY A 271 -12.82 6.70 6.07
N LEU A 272 -11.68 6.46 5.43
CA LEU A 272 -11.33 5.15 4.87
C LEU A 272 -10.85 4.18 5.97
N LEU A 273 -11.06 2.87 5.78
CA LEU A 273 -10.57 1.84 6.69
C LEU A 273 -9.06 1.59 6.50
N ILE A 274 -8.62 1.46 5.26
CA ILE A 274 -7.21 1.32 4.85
C ILE A 274 -6.84 2.37 3.80
N SER A 275 -5.55 2.61 3.57
CA SER A 275 -5.11 3.57 2.55
C SER A 275 -5.57 3.14 1.14
N PRO A 276 -5.81 4.07 0.19
CA PRO A 276 -6.20 3.71 -1.17
C PRO A 276 -5.24 2.73 -1.85
N SER A 277 -3.93 2.83 -1.58
CA SER A 277 -2.93 1.90 -2.12
C SER A 277 -3.07 0.49 -1.53
N ALA A 278 -3.30 0.38 -0.23
CA ALA A 278 -3.55 -0.91 0.42
C ALA A 278 -4.88 -1.51 -0.05
N MET A 279 -5.90 -0.67 -0.26
CA MET A 279 -7.20 -1.10 -0.80
C MET A 279 -7.06 -1.64 -2.21
N TYR A 280 -6.34 -0.92 -3.08
CA TYR A 280 -6.05 -1.36 -4.44
C TYR A 280 -5.32 -2.71 -4.45
N ALA A 281 -4.28 -2.87 -3.63
CA ALA A 281 -3.58 -4.15 -3.49
C ALA A 281 -4.49 -5.27 -2.97
N THR A 282 -5.39 -4.96 -2.02
CA THR A 282 -6.36 -5.93 -1.47
C THR A 282 -7.37 -6.37 -2.53
N MET A 283 -7.89 -5.44 -3.33
CA MET A 283 -8.79 -5.77 -4.45
C MET A 283 -8.11 -6.70 -5.45
N LYS A 284 -6.84 -6.43 -5.77
CA LYS A 284 -6.04 -7.23 -6.69
C LYS A 284 -5.67 -8.61 -6.14
N ALA A 285 -5.36 -8.71 -4.85
CA ALA A 285 -5.22 -9.99 -4.18
C ALA A 285 -6.53 -10.80 -4.21
N GLY A 286 -7.67 -10.11 -4.04
CA GLY A 286 -9.00 -10.70 -4.17
C GLY A 286 -9.29 -11.25 -5.57
N GLU A 287 -9.00 -10.47 -6.61
CA GLU A 287 -9.10 -10.87 -8.03
C GLU A 287 -8.35 -12.19 -8.27
N ILE A 288 -7.10 -12.28 -7.79
CA ILE A 288 -6.29 -13.49 -7.98
C ILE A 288 -6.86 -14.69 -7.21
N CYS A 289 -7.31 -14.50 -5.97
CA CYS A 289 -7.80 -15.58 -5.14
C CYS A 289 -9.16 -16.13 -5.59
N PHE A 290 -10.03 -15.26 -6.10
CA PHE A 290 -11.43 -15.59 -6.38
C PHE A 290 -11.73 -15.81 -7.87
N GLU A 291 -10.89 -15.29 -8.75
CA GLU A 291 -11.02 -15.41 -10.20
C GLU A 291 -9.79 -16.09 -10.78
N SER A 292 -8.62 -15.43 -10.84
CA SER A 292 -7.50 -15.94 -11.65
C SER A 292 -7.02 -17.35 -11.27
N ILE A 293 -6.88 -17.68 -9.98
CA ILE A 293 -6.48 -19.03 -9.53
C ILE A 293 -7.55 -20.08 -9.88
N PRO A 294 -8.78 -20.01 -9.34
CA PRO A 294 -9.78 -21.06 -9.59
C PRO A 294 -10.14 -21.16 -11.07
N GLU A 295 -10.26 -20.04 -11.77
CA GLU A 295 -10.56 -20.01 -13.19
C GLU A 295 -9.46 -20.65 -14.02
N SER A 296 -8.20 -20.28 -13.83
CA SER A 296 -7.10 -20.91 -14.54
C SER A 296 -7.07 -22.43 -14.29
N ILE A 297 -7.40 -22.86 -13.06
CA ILE A 297 -7.45 -24.28 -12.71
C ILE A 297 -8.55 -24.99 -13.52
N ILE A 298 -9.75 -24.40 -13.57
CA ILE A 298 -10.91 -24.91 -14.29
C ILE A 298 -10.67 -24.92 -15.80
N GLN A 299 -10.14 -23.82 -16.35
CA GLN A 299 -9.85 -23.67 -17.77
C GLN A 299 -8.77 -24.66 -18.24
N ILE A 300 -7.68 -24.86 -17.49
CA ILE A 300 -6.72 -25.93 -17.80
C ILE A 300 -7.37 -27.31 -17.65
N GLY A 301 -8.19 -27.52 -16.62
CA GLY A 301 -8.93 -28.78 -16.44
C GLY A 301 -9.90 -29.07 -17.58
N GLY A 302 -10.52 -28.07 -18.18
CA GLY A 302 -11.34 -28.17 -19.39
C GLY A 302 -10.48 -28.51 -20.62
N LEU A 303 -9.36 -27.83 -20.80
CA LEU A 303 -8.40 -28.10 -21.89
C LEU A 303 -7.87 -29.54 -21.85
N LEU A 304 -7.60 -30.08 -20.65
CA LEU A 304 -7.12 -31.46 -20.46
C LEU A 304 -8.18 -32.51 -20.81
N ARG A 305 -9.47 -32.17 -20.77
CA ARG A 305 -10.61 -33.05 -21.08
C ARG A 305 -11.12 -32.89 -22.52
N ALA A 306 -10.68 -31.85 -23.25
CA ALA A 306 -11.18 -31.53 -24.57
C ALA A 306 -10.50 -32.36 -25.68
N ASP A 307 -11.29 -32.79 -26.67
CA ASP A 307 -10.78 -33.44 -27.88
C ASP A 307 -9.93 -32.51 -28.75
N ARG A 308 -9.05 -33.11 -29.59
CA ARG A 308 -8.02 -32.40 -30.37
C ARG A 308 -8.55 -31.35 -31.29
N ASP A 309 -9.67 -31.69 -31.89
CA ASP A 309 -10.29 -30.83 -32.87
C ASP A 309 -11.15 -29.75 -32.19
N ASN A 310 -11.35 -29.87 -30.87
CA ASN A 310 -12.14 -28.94 -30.06
C ASN A 310 -11.28 -27.91 -29.30
N ILE A 311 -9.97 -28.12 -29.10
CA ILE A 311 -9.13 -27.10 -28.46
C ILE A 311 -9.04 -25.84 -29.35
N GLN A 312 -9.62 -24.74 -28.87
CA GLN A 312 -9.59 -23.46 -29.57
C GLN A 312 -8.44 -22.59 -29.05
N MET A 313 -7.81 -21.82 -29.95
CA MET A 313 -6.73 -20.89 -29.59
C MET A 313 -7.15 -19.87 -28.51
N ILE A 314 -8.44 -19.50 -28.47
CA ILE A 314 -8.96 -18.57 -27.45
C ILE A 314 -8.82 -19.12 -26.02
N GLN A 315 -8.95 -20.43 -25.81
CA GLN A 315 -8.78 -21.07 -24.50
C GLN A 315 -7.33 -21.01 -24.04
N ILE A 316 -6.38 -21.27 -24.95
CA ILE A 316 -4.94 -21.17 -24.67
C ILE A 316 -4.56 -19.73 -24.36
N VAL A 317 -5.06 -18.78 -25.17
CA VAL A 317 -4.81 -17.35 -24.97
C VAL A 317 -5.43 -16.86 -23.65
N GLY A 318 -6.62 -17.32 -23.29
CA GLY A 318 -7.27 -16.97 -22.02
C GLY A 318 -6.45 -17.42 -20.81
N VAL A 319 -6.06 -18.70 -20.76
CA VAL A 319 -5.21 -19.22 -19.68
C VAL A 319 -3.87 -18.47 -19.61
N ALA A 320 -3.22 -18.25 -20.75
CA ALA A 320 -1.95 -17.53 -20.78
C ALA A 320 -2.11 -16.06 -20.33
N SER A 321 -3.19 -15.40 -20.74
CA SER A 321 -3.54 -14.05 -20.30
C SER A 321 -3.72 -14.00 -18.79
N SER A 322 -4.53 -14.89 -18.21
CA SER A 322 -4.81 -14.90 -16.77
C SER A 322 -3.54 -15.11 -15.94
N ILE A 323 -2.66 -16.03 -16.35
CA ILE A 323 -1.36 -16.24 -15.68
C ILE A 323 -0.47 -14.99 -15.78
N ILE A 324 -0.37 -14.38 -16.95
CA ILE A 324 0.47 -13.18 -17.18
C ILE A 324 -0.09 -11.97 -16.42
N SER A 325 -1.40 -11.74 -16.49
CA SER A 325 -2.14 -10.69 -15.78
C SER A 325 -1.95 -10.85 -14.29
N GLY A 326 -2.21 -12.04 -13.73
CA GLY A 326 -2.02 -12.32 -12.31
C GLY A 326 -0.58 -12.11 -11.86
N ALA A 327 0.41 -12.61 -12.62
CA ALA A 327 1.82 -12.41 -12.30
C ALA A 327 2.25 -10.94 -12.34
N PHE A 328 1.75 -10.18 -13.32
CA PHE A 328 2.00 -8.74 -13.43
C PHE A 328 1.39 -7.99 -12.25
N ILE A 329 0.11 -8.22 -11.96
CA ILE A 329 -0.62 -7.61 -10.85
C ILE A 329 0.07 -7.89 -9.52
N MET A 330 0.54 -9.12 -9.29
CA MET A 330 1.24 -9.47 -8.06
C MET A 330 2.59 -8.81 -7.95
N THR A 331 3.33 -8.75 -9.04
CA THR A 331 4.63 -8.07 -9.06
C THR A 331 4.44 -6.59 -8.79
N ASP A 332 3.49 -5.96 -9.48
CA ASP A 332 3.22 -4.54 -9.35
C ASP A 332 2.69 -4.16 -7.96
N GLY A 333 1.75 -4.94 -7.44
CA GLY A 333 1.19 -4.78 -6.10
C GLY A 333 2.24 -5.00 -5.02
N ASN A 334 3.10 -6.01 -5.17
CA ASN A 334 4.19 -6.27 -4.24
C ASN A 334 5.19 -5.11 -4.22
N PHE A 335 5.67 -4.63 -5.37
CA PHE A 335 6.55 -3.45 -5.40
C PHE A 335 5.87 -2.19 -4.87
N GLY A 336 4.59 -1.96 -5.20
CA GLY A 336 3.84 -0.81 -4.72
C GLY A 336 3.69 -0.79 -3.19
N LEU A 337 3.29 -1.91 -2.61
CA LEU A 337 3.20 -2.08 -1.16
C LEU A 337 4.56 -1.92 -0.49
N MET A 338 5.59 -2.55 -1.04
CA MET A 338 6.93 -2.55 -0.46
C MET A 338 7.59 -1.18 -0.51
N LEU A 339 7.42 -0.43 -1.61
CA LEU A 339 7.83 0.97 -1.69
C LEU A 339 7.11 1.79 -0.62
N SER A 340 5.79 1.64 -0.51
CA SER A 340 4.99 2.36 0.50
C SER A 340 5.42 2.03 1.94
N MET A 341 5.75 0.77 2.23
CA MET A 341 6.24 0.33 3.54
C MET A 341 7.66 0.82 3.83
N HIS A 342 8.57 0.74 2.86
CA HIS A 342 9.93 1.25 3.01
C HIS A 342 9.92 2.76 3.25
N ILE A 343 9.03 3.45 2.56
CA ILE A 343 8.73 4.85 2.75
C ILE A 343 8.20 5.06 4.18
N ALA A 344 7.17 4.35 4.62
CA ALA A 344 6.62 4.49 5.98
C ALA A 344 7.63 4.13 7.09
N SER A 345 8.60 3.24 6.83
CA SER A 345 9.64 2.84 7.78
C SER A 345 11.03 2.76 7.12
N PRO A 346 11.72 3.90 6.93
CA PRO A 346 12.98 3.99 6.18
C PRO A 346 14.16 3.23 6.80
N GLY A 347 14.03 2.78 8.05
CA GLY A 347 15.05 2.01 8.77
C GLY A 347 14.83 0.50 8.76
N GLU A 348 13.66 0.03 8.32
CA GLU A 348 13.30 -1.37 8.48
C GLU A 348 13.91 -2.24 7.37
N LYS A 349 14.67 -3.25 7.79
CA LYS A 349 15.52 -4.04 6.91
C LYS A 349 14.72 -4.93 5.98
N TYR A 350 13.53 -5.39 6.41
CA TYR A 350 12.66 -6.24 5.60
C TYR A 350 12.12 -5.56 4.34
N TYR A 351 12.03 -4.22 4.33
CA TYR A 351 11.50 -3.45 3.20
C TYR A 351 12.57 -2.84 2.30
N ALA A 352 13.84 -2.92 2.71
CA ALA A 352 14.96 -2.26 2.04
C ALA A 352 15.58 -3.06 0.88
N TRP A 353 14.89 -4.08 0.33
CA TRP A 353 15.45 -4.92 -0.74
C TRP A 353 15.38 -4.29 -2.14
N ILE A 354 14.53 -3.28 -2.33
CA ILE A 354 14.35 -2.62 -3.63
C ILE A 354 15.61 -1.82 -3.97
N SER A 355 16.25 -2.12 -5.10
CA SER A 355 17.45 -1.38 -5.48
C SER A 355 17.17 0.11 -5.72
N LYS A 356 18.06 0.95 -5.20
CA LYS A 356 18.09 2.39 -5.48
C LYS A 356 18.51 2.71 -6.91
N LYS A 357 19.12 1.80 -7.66
CA LYS A 357 19.54 2.05 -9.06
C LYS A 357 18.41 1.65 -9.99
N LEU A 358 17.92 2.60 -10.81
CA LEU A 358 16.80 2.39 -11.73
C LEU A 358 16.93 1.13 -12.61
N TRP A 359 18.13 0.86 -13.13
CA TRP A 359 18.36 -0.30 -13.99
C TRP A 359 18.25 -1.63 -13.24
N GLU A 360 18.85 -1.71 -12.05
CA GLU A 360 18.75 -2.89 -11.18
C GLU A 360 17.30 -3.10 -10.76
N LYS A 361 16.60 -2.04 -10.34
CA LYS A 361 15.17 -2.09 -10.00
C LYS A 361 14.33 -2.67 -11.15
N ARG A 362 14.56 -2.26 -12.40
CA ARG A 362 13.84 -2.82 -13.57
C ARG A 362 14.06 -4.32 -13.73
N TRP A 363 15.31 -4.77 -13.62
CA TRP A 363 15.63 -6.20 -13.69
C TRP A 363 15.10 -6.98 -12.50
N GLN A 364 15.03 -6.35 -11.33
CA GLN A 364 14.42 -6.92 -10.13
C GLN A 364 12.91 -7.10 -10.31
N MET A 365 12.21 -6.09 -10.84
CA MET A 365 10.79 -6.17 -11.19
C MET A 365 10.55 -7.25 -12.24
N PHE A 366 11.34 -7.28 -13.32
CA PHE A 366 11.23 -8.30 -14.35
C PHE A 366 11.52 -9.71 -13.83
N GLY A 367 12.53 -9.87 -12.98
CA GLY A 367 12.84 -11.15 -12.33
C GLY A 367 11.69 -11.65 -11.44
N THR A 368 11.08 -10.75 -10.68
CA THR A 368 9.90 -11.04 -9.84
C THR A 368 8.70 -11.44 -10.69
N PHE A 369 8.44 -10.71 -11.78
CA PHE A 369 7.38 -11.05 -12.73
C PHE A 369 7.59 -12.41 -13.36
N LEU A 370 8.80 -12.69 -13.86
CA LEU A 370 9.12 -13.97 -14.49
C LEU A 370 8.99 -15.14 -13.51
N PHE A 371 9.46 -14.94 -12.26
CA PHE A 371 9.28 -15.92 -11.20
C PHE A 371 7.79 -16.18 -10.93
N ASN A 372 7.00 -15.13 -10.70
CA ASN A 372 5.57 -15.25 -10.42
C ASN A 372 4.80 -15.90 -11.57
N ALA A 373 5.07 -15.54 -12.83
CA ALA A 373 4.39 -16.13 -13.99
C ALA A 373 4.67 -17.63 -14.12
N CYS A 374 5.95 -18.02 -13.98
CA CYS A 374 6.33 -19.43 -14.08
C CYS A 374 5.82 -20.23 -12.88
N TYR A 375 6.01 -19.73 -11.67
CA TYR A 375 5.53 -20.39 -10.45
C TYR A 375 4.00 -20.54 -10.44
N PHE A 376 3.27 -19.49 -10.87
CA PHE A 376 1.82 -19.54 -10.99
C PHE A 376 1.38 -20.55 -12.06
N SER A 377 2.04 -20.57 -13.23
CA SER A 377 1.74 -21.57 -14.26
C SER A 377 1.92 -23.01 -13.77
N GLN A 378 2.96 -23.28 -12.97
CA GLN A 378 3.21 -24.61 -12.40
C GLN A 378 2.14 -24.97 -11.38
N PHE A 379 1.76 -24.02 -10.52
CA PHE A 379 0.73 -24.21 -9.53
C PHE A 379 -0.60 -24.56 -10.17
N VAL A 380 -1.04 -23.78 -11.16
CA VAL A 380 -2.30 -24.03 -11.87
C VAL A 380 -2.24 -25.37 -12.58
N LEU A 381 -1.20 -25.65 -13.37
CA LEU A 381 -1.08 -26.90 -14.11
C LEU A 381 -1.11 -28.13 -13.19
N ALA A 382 -0.32 -28.13 -12.11
CA ALA A 382 -0.27 -29.22 -11.15
C ALA A 382 -1.62 -29.44 -10.46
N THR A 383 -2.26 -28.33 -10.07
CA THR A 383 -3.55 -28.37 -9.37
C THR A 383 -4.67 -28.83 -10.29
N SER A 384 -4.70 -28.39 -11.55
CA SER A 384 -5.67 -28.84 -12.56
C SER A 384 -5.55 -30.32 -12.86
N LEU A 385 -4.32 -30.81 -13.09
CA LEU A 385 -4.07 -32.23 -13.34
C LEU A 385 -4.54 -33.06 -12.15
N PHE A 386 -4.15 -32.69 -10.93
CA PHE A 386 -4.55 -33.45 -9.74
C PHE A 386 -6.07 -33.34 -9.45
N ALA A 387 -6.69 -32.18 -9.72
CA ALA A 387 -8.13 -31.97 -9.59
C ALA A 387 -8.92 -32.82 -10.58
N ALA A 388 -8.41 -33.05 -11.79
CA ALA A 388 -9.07 -33.87 -12.80
C ALA A 388 -9.23 -35.33 -12.33
N PHE A 389 -8.22 -35.90 -11.65
CA PHE A 389 -8.28 -37.30 -11.22
C PHE A 389 -8.78 -37.50 -9.79
N LYS A 390 -8.39 -36.62 -8.86
CA LYS A 390 -8.60 -36.81 -7.41
C LYS A 390 -9.04 -35.52 -6.69
N PRO A 391 -10.16 -34.88 -7.06
CA PRO A 391 -10.56 -33.59 -6.49
C PRO A 391 -10.75 -33.64 -4.96
N GLY A 392 -11.33 -34.73 -4.43
CA GLY A 392 -11.47 -34.89 -2.97
C GLY A 392 -10.15 -35.00 -2.21
N ARG A 393 -9.13 -35.62 -2.82
CA ARG A 393 -7.78 -35.70 -2.21
C ARG A 393 -7.07 -34.35 -2.26
N LEU A 394 -7.30 -33.57 -3.31
CA LEU A 394 -6.74 -32.22 -3.44
C LEU A 394 -7.23 -31.32 -2.31
N VAL A 395 -8.56 -31.27 -2.10
CA VAL A 395 -9.19 -30.49 -1.03
C VAL A 395 -8.67 -30.94 0.34
N ALA A 396 -8.59 -32.25 0.58
CA ALA A 396 -8.05 -32.79 1.82
C ALA A 396 -6.59 -32.38 2.04
N LEU A 397 -5.75 -32.45 1.00
CA LEU A 397 -4.33 -32.08 1.08
C LEU A 397 -4.14 -30.60 1.38
N PHE A 398 -4.82 -29.70 0.65
CA PHE A 398 -4.76 -28.27 0.94
C PHE A 398 -5.30 -27.93 2.33
N SER A 399 -6.36 -28.61 2.79
CA SER A 399 -6.92 -28.40 4.12
C SER A 399 -5.96 -28.85 5.22
N VAL A 400 -5.29 -30.00 5.03
CA VAL A 400 -4.27 -30.50 5.97
C VAL A 400 -3.07 -29.57 5.98
N GLU A 401 -2.58 -29.15 4.82
CA GLU A 401 -1.43 -28.24 4.71
C GLU A 401 -1.73 -26.90 5.38
N LEU A 402 -2.88 -26.30 5.08
CA LEU A 402 -3.34 -25.07 5.72
C LEU A 402 -3.44 -25.27 7.24
N GLY A 403 -4.04 -26.38 7.70
CA GLY A 403 -4.13 -26.73 9.11
C GLY A 403 -2.77 -26.88 9.80
N LEU A 404 -1.78 -27.44 9.11
CA LEU A 404 -0.41 -27.57 9.60
C LEU A 404 0.28 -26.20 9.68
N VAL A 405 0.09 -25.31 8.69
CA VAL A 405 0.58 -23.93 8.74
C VAL A 405 -0.03 -23.21 9.95
N PHE A 406 -1.34 -23.29 10.16
CA PHE A 406 -2.00 -22.70 11.33
C PHE A 406 -1.50 -23.29 12.65
N ALA A 407 -1.33 -24.61 12.74
CA ALA A 407 -0.82 -25.28 13.93
C ALA A 407 0.61 -24.83 14.25
N TYR A 408 1.46 -24.70 13.22
CA TYR A 408 2.84 -24.21 13.36
C TYR A 408 2.90 -22.74 13.79
N MET A 409 2.10 -21.86 13.15
CA MET A 409 1.96 -20.45 13.55
C MET A 409 1.46 -20.33 14.99
N GLY A 410 0.51 -21.18 15.38
CA GLY A 410 -0.01 -21.23 16.74
C GLY A 410 1.03 -21.70 17.75
N TRP A 411 1.81 -22.72 17.42
CA TRP A 411 2.89 -23.23 18.26
C TRP A 411 4.00 -22.19 18.48
N LYS A 412 4.33 -21.38 17.47
CA LYS A 412 5.25 -20.24 17.60
C LYS A 412 4.67 -19.05 18.36
N GLY A 413 3.37 -19.06 18.68
CA GLY A 413 2.67 -17.95 19.33
C GLY A 413 2.44 -16.76 18.40
N GLU A 414 2.50 -16.97 17.08
CA GLU A 414 2.35 -15.93 16.06
C GLU A 414 0.87 -15.63 15.75
N LEU A 415 -0.05 -16.54 16.12
CA LEU A 415 -1.51 -16.27 16.14
C LEU A 415 -1.85 -14.99 16.90
N PHE A 416 -1.07 -14.68 17.94
CA PHE A 416 -1.25 -13.46 18.72
C PHE A 416 -0.88 -12.20 17.93
N GLY A 417 0.22 -12.22 17.16
CA GLY A 417 0.75 -11.05 16.45
C GLY A 417 -0.23 -10.48 15.42
N PHE A 418 -0.98 -11.34 14.74
CA PHE A 418 -2.01 -10.92 13.79
C PHE A 418 -3.35 -10.61 14.47
N SER A 419 -3.70 -11.34 15.54
CA SER A 419 -4.90 -11.02 16.35
C SER A 419 -4.81 -9.63 16.98
N VAL A 420 -3.59 -9.14 17.23
CA VAL A 420 -3.30 -7.77 17.69
C VAL A 420 -3.64 -6.73 16.61
N LEU A 421 -3.54 -7.09 15.33
CA LEU A 421 -3.88 -6.23 14.19
C LEU A 421 -5.39 -6.20 13.89
N SER A 422 -6.13 -7.23 14.31
CA SER A 422 -7.58 -7.33 14.14
C SER A 422 -8.30 -6.85 15.39
N HIS A 423 -9.24 -5.92 15.26
CA HIS A 423 -10.00 -5.33 16.38
C HIS A 423 -10.47 -6.36 17.44
N PRO A 424 -10.36 -6.07 18.76
CA PRO A 424 -10.40 -7.05 19.86
C PRO A 424 -11.75 -7.74 20.17
N SER A 425 -12.71 -7.80 19.25
CA SER A 425 -13.90 -8.62 19.52
C SER A 425 -13.48 -10.09 19.54
N THR A 426 -13.90 -10.85 20.56
CA THR A 426 -13.50 -12.26 20.74
C THR A 426 -13.82 -13.15 19.53
N PHE A 427 -14.85 -12.79 18.75
CA PHE A 427 -15.20 -13.45 17.49
C PHE A 427 -14.30 -13.02 16.32
N ASN A 428 -13.90 -11.73 16.26
CA ASN A 428 -12.98 -11.24 15.24
C ASN A 428 -11.55 -11.75 15.43
N ASN A 429 -11.12 -12.00 16.67
CA ASN A 429 -9.74 -12.40 17.00
C ASN A 429 -9.27 -13.73 16.38
N TYR A 430 -10.18 -14.57 15.89
CA TYR A 430 -9.83 -15.86 15.27
C TYR A 430 -10.23 -15.92 13.81
N ILE A 431 -11.44 -15.46 13.47
CA ILE A 431 -11.97 -15.58 12.11
C ILE A 431 -11.22 -14.67 11.14
N PHE A 432 -10.96 -13.42 11.52
CA PHE A 432 -10.28 -12.50 10.62
C PHE A 432 -8.82 -12.92 10.36
N PRO A 433 -8.01 -13.28 11.37
CA PRO A 433 -6.69 -13.86 11.13
C PRO A 433 -6.74 -15.14 10.31
N PHE A 434 -7.71 -16.01 10.56
CA PHE A 434 -7.89 -17.23 9.77
C PHE A 434 -8.13 -16.91 8.29
N ILE A 435 -9.04 -15.98 8.00
CA ILE A 435 -9.32 -15.55 6.63
C ILE A 435 -8.06 -14.93 6.02
N ALA A 436 -7.46 -13.94 6.67
CA ALA A 436 -6.28 -13.24 6.16
C ALA A 436 -5.10 -14.18 5.88
N TRP A 437 -4.80 -15.11 6.79
CA TRP A 437 -3.74 -16.10 6.56
C TRP A 437 -4.11 -17.13 5.51
N SER A 438 -5.39 -17.48 5.36
CA SER A 438 -5.82 -18.32 4.24
C SER A 438 -5.57 -17.60 2.90
N PHE A 439 -5.81 -16.29 2.83
CA PHE A 439 -5.44 -15.47 1.67
C PHE A 439 -3.92 -15.46 1.46
N TYR A 440 -3.12 -15.14 2.49
CA TYR A 440 -1.66 -15.14 2.35
C TYR A 440 -1.10 -16.51 1.93
N TYR A 441 -1.61 -17.58 2.53
CA TYR A 441 -1.25 -18.94 2.15
C TYR A 441 -1.58 -19.21 0.68
N LEU A 442 -2.82 -18.91 0.24
CA LEU A 442 -3.25 -19.13 -1.14
C LEU A 442 -2.40 -18.30 -2.13
N LEU A 443 -2.16 -17.03 -1.81
CA LEU A 443 -1.30 -16.15 -2.60
C LEU A 443 0.13 -16.67 -2.65
N VAL A 444 0.71 -17.14 -1.55
CA VAL A 444 2.08 -17.74 -1.56
C VAL A 444 2.13 -19.05 -2.34
N CYS A 445 1.04 -19.83 -2.34
CA CYS A 445 0.97 -21.05 -3.14
C CYS A 445 0.92 -20.79 -4.65
N ALA A 446 0.28 -19.69 -5.08
CA ALA A 446 0.08 -19.38 -6.49
C ALA A 446 1.04 -18.31 -7.06
N ALA A 447 1.25 -17.22 -6.33
CA ALA A 447 2.06 -16.07 -6.76
C ALA A 447 2.69 -15.36 -5.53
N PRO A 448 3.90 -15.76 -5.10
CA PRO A 448 4.47 -15.31 -3.82
C PRO A 448 4.62 -13.79 -3.72
N MET A 449 4.00 -13.20 -2.70
CA MET A 449 4.21 -11.79 -2.35
C MET A 449 5.28 -11.67 -1.27
N THR A 450 6.33 -10.88 -1.52
CA THR A 450 7.39 -10.68 -0.52
C THR A 450 6.89 -9.97 0.75
N VAL A 451 5.74 -9.29 0.73
CA VAL A 451 5.14 -8.76 1.97
C VAL A 451 4.87 -9.86 2.99
N ALA A 452 4.51 -11.07 2.54
CA ALA A 452 4.26 -12.20 3.42
C ALA A 452 5.52 -12.68 4.16
N MET A 453 6.72 -12.27 3.70
CA MET A 453 8.00 -12.50 4.37
C MET A 453 8.13 -11.72 5.68
N CYS A 454 7.32 -10.67 5.89
CA CYS A 454 7.32 -9.92 7.14
C CYS A 454 7.07 -10.88 8.33
N PRO A 455 7.89 -10.84 9.40
CA PRO A 455 7.69 -11.70 10.58
C PRO A 455 6.31 -11.58 11.26
N MET A 456 5.58 -10.49 11.01
CA MET A 456 4.23 -10.26 11.51
C MET A 456 3.13 -10.86 10.62
N GLU A 457 3.49 -11.33 9.43
CA GLU A 457 2.60 -11.96 8.44
C GLU A 457 2.75 -13.49 8.49
N LEU A 458 3.36 -14.12 7.46
CA LEU A 458 3.77 -15.54 7.53
C LEU A 458 5.19 -15.70 8.07
N GLY A 459 6.00 -14.66 7.98
CA GLY A 459 7.41 -14.72 8.30
C GLY A 459 8.26 -15.40 7.22
N PRO A 460 9.58 -15.11 7.21
CA PRO A 460 10.47 -15.50 6.12
C PRO A 460 10.68 -17.02 6.03
N GLU A 461 10.72 -17.70 7.16
CA GLU A 461 10.91 -19.15 7.22
C GLU A 461 9.75 -19.89 6.55
N ILE A 462 8.52 -19.55 6.90
CA ILE A 462 7.32 -20.20 6.33
C ILE A 462 7.17 -19.79 4.88
N PHE A 463 7.31 -18.50 4.56
CA PHE A 463 7.23 -17.99 3.20
C PHE A 463 8.17 -18.77 2.25
N SER A 464 9.46 -18.84 2.60
CA SER A 464 10.45 -19.51 1.76
C SER A 464 10.30 -21.03 1.76
N THR A 465 9.94 -21.64 2.89
CA THR A 465 9.68 -23.09 2.96
C THR A 465 8.47 -23.47 2.13
N LEU A 466 7.40 -22.67 2.14
CA LEU A 466 6.20 -22.90 1.33
C LEU A 466 6.52 -22.80 -0.17
N ILE A 467 7.36 -21.87 -0.61
CA ILE A 467 7.79 -21.80 -2.01
C ILE A 467 8.50 -23.09 -2.43
N VAL A 468 9.48 -23.55 -1.64
CA VAL A 468 10.22 -24.79 -1.94
C VAL A 468 9.30 -26.00 -1.88
N TRP A 469 8.47 -26.10 -0.84
CA TRP A 469 7.48 -27.17 -0.67
C TRP A 469 6.50 -27.22 -1.84
N ARG A 470 6.01 -26.06 -2.30
CA ARG A 470 5.06 -25.98 -3.40
C ARG A 470 5.70 -26.36 -4.72
N LEU A 471 6.93 -25.92 -4.99
CA LEU A 471 7.68 -26.37 -6.17
C LEU A 471 7.77 -27.91 -6.20
N LEU A 472 8.22 -28.52 -5.09
CA LEU A 472 8.36 -29.97 -4.99
C LEU A 472 7.03 -30.71 -5.13
N THR A 473 5.98 -30.25 -4.45
CA THR A 473 4.64 -30.88 -4.51
C THR A 473 4.00 -30.72 -5.87
N ASN A 474 4.15 -29.56 -6.54
CA ASN A 474 3.68 -29.38 -7.92
C ASN A 474 4.36 -30.37 -8.87
N GLY A 475 5.68 -30.55 -8.74
CA GLY A 475 6.42 -31.55 -9.54
C GLY A 475 5.94 -32.98 -9.29
N ALA A 476 5.70 -33.33 -8.03
CA ALA A 476 5.15 -34.64 -7.67
C ALA A 476 3.72 -34.84 -8.21
N PHE A 477 2.85 -33.83 -8.09
CA PHE A 477 1.48 -33.89 -8.61
C PHE A 477 1.46 -34.07 -10.12
N ILE A 478 2.27 -33.31 -10.85
CA ILE A 478 2.37 -33.45 -12.30
C ILE A 478 2.89 -34.85 -12.65
N TYR A 479 3.95 -35.32 -11.99
CA TYR A 479 4.52 -36.64 -12.26
C TYR A 479 3.48 -37.77 -12.07
N PHE A 480 2.77 -37.80 -10.94
CA PHE A 480 1.80 -38.85 -10.64
C PHE A 480 0.48 -38.70 -11.42
N ALA A 481 0.01 -37.48 -11.64
CA ALA A 481 -1.21 -37.25 -12.41
C ALA A 481 -1.02 -37.55 -13.89
N LEU A 482 0.17 -37.30 -14.45
CA LEU A 482 0.48 -37.68 -15.83
C LEU A 482 0.54 -39.19 -16.03
N ASP A 483 0.99 -39.95 -15.02
CA ASP A 483 0.93 -41.43 -15.07
C ASP A 483 -0.52 -41.92 -15.15
N GLU A 484 -1.41 -41.39 -14.29
CA GLU A 484 -2.84 -41.74 -14.34
C GLU A 484 -3.49 -41.27 -15.66
N LEU A 485 -3.06 -40.14 -16.20
CA LEU A 485 -3.58 -39.61 -17.47
C LEU A 485 -3.17 -40.46 -18.68
N GLU A 486 -1.94 -40.96 -18.69
CA GLU A 486 -1.41 -41.79 -19.77
C GLU A 486 -2.05 -43.20 -19.75
N GLU A 487 -2.49 -43.67 -18.58
CA GLU A 487 -3.30 -44.88 -18.41
C GLU A 487 -4.77 -44.68 -18.80
N SER A 488 -5.31 -43.46 -18.64
CA SER A 488 -6.66 -43.14 -19.10
C SER A 488 -6.65 -42.95 -20.62
N GLU A 489 -7.45 -43.73 -21.36
CA GLU A 489 -7.61 -43.53 -22.81
C GLU A 489 -8.21 -42.15 -23.19
N GLU A 490 -8.59 -41.34 -22.18
CA GLU A 490 -9.32 -40.08 -22.31
C GLU A 490 -8.44 -38.85 -22.68
N SER A 491 -7.10 -38.93 -22.70
CA SER A 491 -6.31 -37.80 -23.24
C SER A 491 -5.17 -38.21 -24.18
N HIS A 492 -5.10 -37.52 -25.32
CA HIS A 492 -4.17 -37.80 -26.40
C HIS A 492 -2.98 -36.81 -26.51
N TYR A 493 -2.79 -35.88 -25.58
CA TYR A 493 -1.95 -34.70 -25.84
C TYR A 493 -0.81 -34.47 -24.88
N LEU A 494 -1.07 -34.62 -23.58
CA LEU A 494 -0.07 -34.32 -22.56
C LEU A 494 0.55 -35.63 -22.10
N GLY A 495 1.35 -36.24 -22.97
CA GLY A 495 2.17 -37.39 -22.58
C GLY A 495 3.12 -36.99 -21.44
N LYS A 496 3.48 -37.97 -20.60
CA LYS A 496 4.30 -37.73 -19.40
C LYS A 496 5.58 -36.95 -19.71
N GLY A 497 6.22 -37.26 -20.83
CA GLY A 497 7.43 -36.58 -21.29
C GLY A 497 7.23 -35.09 -21.56
N ILE A 498 6.15 -34.71 -22.25
CA ILE A 498 5.89 -33.31 -22.61
C ILE A 498 5.50 -32.51 -21.36
N GLY A 499 4.61 -33.05 -20.52
CA GLY A 499 4.20 -32.39 -19.28
C GLY A 499 5.36 -32.13 -18.33
N MET A 500 6.24 -33.13 -18.13
CA MET A 500 7.45 -32.97 -17.30
C MET A 500 8.47 -32.01 -17.92
N GLN A 501 8.63 -31.99 -19.25
CA GLN A 501 9.48 -31.01 -19.93
C GLN A 501 8.96 -29.58 -19.76
N ALA A 502 7.65 -29.37 -19.91
CA ALA A 502 7.02 -28.07 -19.69
C ALA A 502 7.19 -27.59 -18.24
N TYR A 503 6.98 -28.48 -17.26
CA TYR A 503 7.20 -28.18 -15.85
C TYR A 503 8.68 -27.82 -15.57
N ALA A 504 9.63 -28.61 -16.08
CA ALA A 504 11.05 -28.37 -15.91
C ALA A 504 11.50 -27.05 -16.56
N ALA A 505 11.01 -26.74 -17.76
CA ALA A 505 11.28 -25.47 -18.44
C ALA A 505 10.74 -24.28 -17.63
N SER A 506 9.51 -24.38 -17.13
CA SER A 506 8.92 -23.37 -16.25
C SER A 506 9.72 -23.22 -14.94
N MET A 507 10.24 -24.31 -14.37
CA MET A 507 11.04 -24.27 -13.14
C MET A 507 12.38 -23.57 -13.37
N LEU A 508 13.03 -23.83 -14.50
CA LEU A 508 14.28 -23.15 -14.88
C LEU A 508 14.07 -21.65 -15.10
N LEU A 509 12.95 -21.27 -15.74
CA LEU A 509 12.59 -19.87 -15.91
C LEU A 509 12.24 -19.18 -14.58
N ALA A 510 11.52 -19.87 -13.69
CA ALA A 510 11.25 -19.39 -12.34
C ALA A 510 12.56 -19.16 -11.55
N ALA A 511 13.47 -20.14 -11.59
CA ALA A 511 14.79 -20.03 -10.96
C ALA A 511 15.62 -18.87 -11.56
N PHE A 512 15.58 -18.69 -12.88
CA PHE A 512 16.21 -17.55 -13.54
C PHE A 512 15.60 -16.22 -13.07
N GLY A 513 14.28 -16.14 -12.93
CA GLY A 513 13.57 -15.00 -12.34
C GLY A 513 14.05 -14.67 -10.93
N LEU A 514 14.19 -15.69 -10.06
CA LEU A 514 14.75 -15.53 -8.71
C LEU A 514 16.21 -15.03 -8.73
N VAL A 515 17.04 -15.56 -9.63
CA VAL A 515 18.42 -15.09 -9.78
C VAL A 515 18.46 -13.62 -10.17
N LEU A 516 17.62 -13.20 -11.12
CA LEU A 516 17.49 -11.79 -11.50
C LEU A 516 17.00 -10.94 -10.33
N PHE A 517 16.02 -11.41 -9.57
CA PHE A 517 15.53 -10.73 -8.37
C PHE A 517 16.64 -10.52 -7.33
N PHE A 518 17.31 -11.59 -6.89
CA PHE A 518 18.32 -11.51 -5.83
C PHE A 518 19.59 -10.78 -6.24
N ARG A 519 20.01 -10.93 -7.51
CA ARG A 519 21.19 -10.24 -8.06
C ARG A 519 21.00 -8.73 -8.04
N ASN A 520 19.77 -8.25 -8.28
CA ASN A 520 19.45 -6.83 -8.38
C ASN A 520 18.79 -6.28 -7.11
N CYS A 521 18.81 -7.02 -5.99
CA CYS A 521 18.48 -6.45 -4.68
C CYS A 521 19.52 -5.40 -4.27
N ASP A 522 19.09 -4.40 -3.49
CA ASP A 522 19.97 -3.39 -2.95
C ASP A 522 21.16 -4.02 -2.20
N GLU A 523 22.36 -3.47 -2.39
CA GLU A 523 23.59 -4.01 -1.78
C GLU A 523 23.56 -3.96 -0.25
N SER A 524 22.80 -3.03 0.34
CA SER A 524 22.62 -2.92 1.78
C SER A 524 21.63 -3.92 2.36
N PHE A 525 20.86 -4.61 1.52
CA PHE A 525 19.85 -5.56 1.97
C PHE A 525 20.48 -6.90 2.38
N ASP A 526 20.21 -7.30 3.62
CA ASP A 526 20.60 -8.60 4.14
C ASP A 526 19.73 -9.70 3.52
N ARG A 527 20.24 -10.33 2.46
CA ARG A 527 19.56 -11.44 1.77
C ARG A 527 19.27 -12.63 2.68
N SER A 528 19.96 -12.79 3.82
CA SER A 528 19.66 -13.85 4.77
C SER A 528 18.29 -13.69 5.41
N LEU A 529 17.71 -12.47 5.40
CA LEU A 529 16.37 -12.20 5.91
C LEU A 529 15.28 -12.98 5.20
N PHE A 530 15.51 -13.45 3.96
CA PHE A 530 14.58 -14.35 3.25
C PHE A 530 14.46 -15.73 3.89
N TRP A 531 15.45 -16.16 4.68
CA TRP A 531 15.54 -17.53 5.20
C TRP A 531 15.67 -17.57 6.72
N ARG A 532 15.88 -16.41 7.35
CA ARG A 532 16.21 -16.32 8.77
C ARG A 532 14.98 -16.73 9.60
N PRO A 533 15.04 -17.83 10.39
CA PRO A 533 13.95 -18.18 11.28
C PRO A 533 13.83 -17.08 12.33
N LYS A 534 12.79 -16.27 12.21
CA LYS A 534 12.53 -15.18 13.14
C LYS A 534 11.04 -15.06 13.32
N SER A 535 10.60 -15.25 14.55
CA SER A 535 9.19 -15.07 14.88
C SER A 535 8.79 -13.60 14.93
N GLY A 536 7.52 -13.29 14.72
CA GLY A 536 7.00 -11.93 14.92
C GLY A 536 7.32 -11.36 16.31
N LYS A 537 7.30 -12.22 17.33
CA LYS A 537 7.69 -11.86 18.71
C LYS A 537 9.17 -11.51 18.83
N GLU A 538 10.06 -12.27 18.22
CA GLU A 538 11.50 -11.96 18.20
C GLU A 538 11.80 -10.71 17.38
N HIS A 539 11.05 -10.50 16.28
CA HIS A 539 11.12 -9.27 15.50
C HIS A 539 10.72 -8.05 16.32
N ALA A 540 9.55 -8.07 16.96
CA ALA A 540 9.10 -7.00 17.83
C ALA A 540 10.12 -6.68 18.95
N LYS A 541 10.74 -7.72 19.54
CA LYS A 541 11.79 -7.55 20.55
C LYS A 541 13.09 -6.96 19.99
N GLU A 542 13.49 -7.32 18.77
CA GLU A 542 14.68 -6.74 18.13
C GLU A 542 14.43 -5.27 17.79
N CYS A 543 13.26 -4.95 17.24
CA CYS A 543 12.87 -3.56 16.99
C CYS A 543 12.82 -2.76 18.30
N TRP A 544 12.30 -3.34 19.40
CA TRP A 544 12.32 -2.66 20.70
C TRP A 544 13.73 -2.36 21.20
N LYS A 545 14.69 -3.25 20.91
CA LYS A 545 16.08 -3.07 21.32
C LYS A 545 16.88 -2.14 20.42
N ASP A 546 16.33 -1.71 19.28
CA ASP A 546 17.03 -0.76 18.41
C ASP A 546 17.06 0.61 19.09
N THR A 547 18.16 0.88 19.79
CA THR A 547 18.41 2.13 20.51
C THR A 547 18.20 3.37 19.63
N LYS A 548 18.34 3.26 18.31
CA LYS A 548 18.13 4.40 17.40
C LYS A 548 16.68 4.90 17.40
N LEU A 549 15.71 4.06 17.75
CA LEU A 549 14.31 4.46 17.89
C LEU A 549 14.10 5.33 19.14
N TRP A 550 14.85 5.06 20.22
CA TRP A 550 14.70 5.71 21.53
C TRP A 550 15.61 6.93 21.73
N ILE A 551 16.66 7.08 20.90
CA ILE A 551 17.68 8.13 21.05
C ILE A 551 17.16 9.52 20.64
N LYS A 552 16.00 9.63 19.97
CA LYS A 552 15.52 10.94 19.50
C LYS A 552 15.19 11.93 20.62
N GLY A 553 15.07 11.50 21.87
CA GLY A 553 14.84 12.41 23.00
C GLY A 553 13.59 13.28 22.81
N ASN A 554 12.62 12.78 22.04
CA ASN A 554 11.34 13.43 21.90
C ASN A 554 10.71 13.49 23.30
N LEU A 555 10.31 14.69 23.70
CA LEU A 555 9.69 14.94 25.01
C LEU A 555 8.37 14.18 25.17
N ASP A 556 7.79 13.69 24.06
CA ASP A 556 6.55 12.94 24.05
C ASP A 556 6.78 11.44 23.84
N LYS A 557 6.37 10.65 24.84
CA LYS A 557 6.60 9.20 24.90
C LYS A 557 5.73 8.43 23.91
N ASP A 558 4.66 9.05 23.42
CA ASP A 558 3.74 8.46 22.46
C ASP A 558 4.36 8.35 21.06
N ASP A 559 5.21 9.31 20.67
CA ASP A 559 5.91 9.32 19.39
C ASP A 559 6.97 8.21 19.28
N ASP A 560 7.68 7.91 20.37
CA ASP A 560 8.68 6.84 20.41
C ASP A 560 8.02 5.46 20.32
N VAL A 561 6.89 5.27 21.03
CA VAL A 561 6.08 4.06 20.91
C VAL A 561 5.54 3.92 19.49
N TRP A 562 5.15 5.02 18.86
CA TRP A 562 4.72 5.03 17.48
C TRP A 562 5.80 4.67 16.48
N ALA A 563 7.00 5.23 16.65
CA ALA A 563 8.15 4.88 15.85
C ALA A 563 8.48 3.40 15.99
N TRP A 564 8.38 2.86 17.22
CA TRP A 564 8.54 1.43 17.46
C TRP A 564 7.44 0.60 16.78
N VAL A 565 6.17 0.93 16.94
CA VAL A 565 5.07 0.17 16.32
C VAL A 565 5.16 0.20 14.79
N SER A 566 5.49 1.35 14.21
CA SER A 566 5.70 1.52 12.77
C SER A 566 6.91 0.74 12.26
N SER A 567 7.91 0.51 13.12
CA SER A 567 9.05 -0.38 12.80
C SER A 567 8.69 -1.86 12.82
N ILE A 568 7.72 -2.28 13.64
CA ILE A 568 7.22 -3.67 13.66
C ILE A 568 6.35 -3.96 12.44
N HIS A 569 5.48 -3.01 12.08
CA HIS A 569 4.55 -3.19 10.96
C HIS A 569 4.08 -1.86 10.34
N PRO A 570 4.70 -1.40 9.23
CA PRO A 570 4.39 -0.10 8.63
C PRO A 570 3.01 -0.01 7.95
N THR A 571 2.38 -1.13 7.61
CA THR A 571 1.24 -1.14 6.68
C THR A 571 -0.14 -1.02 7.31
N TYR A 572 -0.29 -1.21 8.63
CA TYR A 572 -1.60 -1.55 9.22
C TYR A 572 -2.16 -0.61 10.29
N LEU A 573 -1.60 0.57 10.49
CA LEU A 573 -2.00 1.39 11.65
C LEU A 573 -2.38 2.84 11.36
N PRO A 574 -3.59 3.07 10.81
CA PRO A 574 -4.37 4.27 11.09
C PRO A 574 -5.33 4.10 12.28
N PHE A 575 -5.26 3.00 13.05
CA PHE A 575 -6.24 2.72 14.11
C PHE A 575 -5.83 3.32 15.45
N ASP A 576 -6.40 4.48 15.79
CA ASP A 576 -6.21 5.11 17.11
C ASP A 576 -6.55 4.22 18.30
N MET A 577 -7.57 3.36 18.17
CA MET A 577 -7.94 2.42 19.24
C MET A 577 -6.97 1.24 19.39
N MET A 578 -6.24 0.92 18.34
CA MET A 578 -5.27 -0.18 18.36
C MET A 578 -3.97 0.26 19.03
N LYS A 579 -3.66 1.57 19.01
CA LYS A 579 -2.54 2.17 19.77
C LYS A 579 -2.64 1.85 21.25
N VAL A 580 -3.77 2.20 21.88
CA VAL A 580 -3.98 2.01 23.33
C VAL A 580 -3.92 0.53 23.70
N TRP A 581 -4.57 -0.32 22.92
CA TRP A 581 -4.61 -1.76 23.19
C TRP A 581 -3.25 -2.45 22.99
N ILE A 582 -2.49 -2.07 21.96
CA ILE A 582 -1.12 -2.55 21.71
C ILE A 582 -0.22 -2.15 22.88
N CYS A 583 -0.27 -0.89 23.31
CA CYS A 583 0.50 -0.39 24.44
C CYS A 583 0.18 -1.17 25.73
N GLU A 584 -1.10 -1.36 26.04
CA GLU A 584 -1.54 -2.08 27.25
C GLU A 584 -1.13 -3.57 27.23
N ASN A 585 -1.30 -4.25 26.09
CA ASN A 585 -1.16 -5.71 26.03
C ASN A 585 0.24 -6.19 25.63
N LEU A 586 0.92 -5.53 24.68
CA LEU A 586 2.27 -5.95 24.26
C LEU A 586 3.31 -5.50 25.27
N VAL A 587 3.22 -4.26 25.77
CA VAL A 587 4.21 -3.74 26.71
C VAL A 587 4.05 -4.38 28.09
N GLY A 588 2.81 -4.55 28.56
CA GLY A 588 2.54 -5.27 29.81
C GLY A 588 2.98 -6.74 29.80
N LYS A 589 2.84 -7.43 28.65
CA LYS A 589 3.13 -8.87 28.53
C LYS A 589 4.59 -9.19 28.17
N TYR A 590 5.29 -8.27 27.50
CA TYR A 590 6.67 -8.50 27.05
C TYR A 590 7.71 -7.59 27.72
N GLY A 591 7.31 -6.58 28.51
CA GLY A 591 8.20 -5.66 29.20
C GLY A 591 9.07 -6.25 30.32
N ASP A 592 8.88 -7.53 30.69
CA ASP A 592 9.73 -8.23 31.67
C ASP A 592 10.96 -8.84 30.97
N PHE A 593 11.87 -7.94 30.59
CA PHE A 593 13.17 -8.31 30.03
C PHE A 593 14.18 -8.43 31.17
N GLY A 594 14.44 -9.66 31.63
CA GLY A 594 15.35 -9.97 32.74
C GLY A 594 16.78 -9.38 32.64
N PRO A 595 17.69 -9.75 33.56
CA PRO A 595 18.89 -8.97 33.96
C PRO A 595 20.03 -8.79 32.92
N LEU A 596 19.79 -9.02 31.63
CA LEU A 596 20.79 -8.93 30.54
C LEU A 596 20.91 -7.52 29.92
N LEU A 597 20.27 -6.51 30.50
CA LEU A 597 20.49 -5.10 30.16
C LEU A 597 21.42 -4.45 31.21
N PRO A 598 22.43 -3.66 30.81
CA PRO A 598 23.29 -2.94 31.74
C PRO A 598 22.42 -1.89 32.47
N ALA A 599 22.12 -2.20 33.74
CA ALA A 599 21.00 -1.69 34.52
C ALA A 599 19.62 -2.06 33.93
N PRO A 600 18.65 -2.52 34.74
CA PRO A 600 17.27 -2.50 34.31
C PRO A 600 16.99 -1.05 33.91
N MET A 601 16.62 -0.80 32.65
CA MET A 601 15.80 0.37 32.38
C MET A 601 14.63 0.19 33.32
N GLU A 602 14.57 0.99 34.39
CA GLU A 602 13.43 1.00 35.29
C GLU A 602 12.20 1.01 34.40
N ARG A 603 11.30 0.03 34.60
CA ARG A 603 9.98 0.10 33.95
C ARG A 603 9.52 1.55 34.13
N PRO A 604 9.20 2.27 33.06
CA PRO A 604 8.85 3.68 33.17
C PRO A 604 7.83 3.85 34.30
N ASP A 605 8.01 4.81 35.19
CA ASP A 605 7.17 4.97 36.40
C ASP A 605 5.65 4.95 36.13
N TRP A 606 5.26 5.25 34.89
CA TRP A 606 3.86 5.18 34.45
C TRP A 606 3.31 3.75 34.26
N MET A 607 4.18 2.75 34.05
CA MET A 607 3.85 1.31 33.94
C MET A 607 3.97 0.55 35.27
N THR A 608 4.80 1.02 36.20
CA THR A 608 4.95 0.40 37.53
C THR A 608 3.99 1.01 38.53
N GLY A 609 2.75 0.51 38.53
CA GLY A 609 1.92 0.49 39.73
C GLY A 609 1.75 1.84 40.43
N LYS A 610 0.98 2.74 39.81
CA LYS A 610 0.17 3.83 40.43
C LYS A 610 -0.39 4.78 39.36
N GLU A 611 0.13 4.73 38.13
CA GLU A 611 -0.32 5.56 37.00
C GLU A 611 -1.18 4.84 35.95
N GLU A 612 -1.41 3.54 36.07
CA GLU A 612 -2.53 2.87 35.37
C GLU A 612 -3.86 3.59 35.72
N GLY A 613 -3.97 3.99 37.00
CA GLY A 613 -5.00 4.90 37.49
C GLY A 613 -4.82 6.35 37.05
N LYS A 614 -3.65 6.82 36.59
CA LYS A 614 -3.44 8.18 36.06
C LYS A 614 -3.70 8.30 34.57
N PHE A 615 -3.54 7.26 33.76
CA PHE A 615 -3.99 7.24 32.36
C PHE A 615 -5.52 7.14 32.30
N ILE A 616 -6.10 6.25 33.12
CA ILE A 616 -7.56 6.24 33.37
C ILE A 616 -8.00 7.55 34.02
N LYS A 617 -7.25 8.14 34.97
CA LYS A 617 -7.52 9.51 35.46
C LYS A 617 -7.14 10.62 34.49
N ARG A 618 -6.48 10.38 33.35
CA ARG A 618 -6.26 11.39 32.30
C ARG A 618 -7.41 11.35 31.29
N ILE A 619 -7.99 10.18 31.07
CA ILE A 619 -9.27 10.02 30.37
C ILE A 619 -10.44 10.53 31.24
N VAL A 620 -10.41 10.25 32.56
CA VAL A 620 -11.36 10.82 33.53
C VAL A 620 -11.03 12.30 33.82
N ALA A 621 -9.76 12.73 33.78
CA ALA A 621 -9.44 14.16 33.84
C ALA A 621 -9.81 14.89 32.56
N LEU A 622 -9.77 14.28 31.37
CA LEU A 622 -10.41 14.86 30.17
C LEU A 622 -11.94 15.00 30.35
N TYR A 623 -12.53 14.15 31.18
CA TYR A 623 -13.92 14.19 31.64
C TYR A 623 -14.14 15.23 32.76
N GLU A 624 -13.12 15.52 33.59
CA GLU A 624 -13.17 16.49 34.71
C GLU A 624 -12.64 17.89 34.34
N TRP A 625 -11.88 18.03 33.23
CA TRP A 625 -11.29 19.31 32.78
C TRP A 625 -12.28 20.16 31.97
N TYR A 626 -13.30 19.55 31.38
CA TYR A 626 -14.48 20.27 30.89
C TYR A 626 -15.48 20.42 32.04
N GLY A 627 -15.17 21.35 32.94
CA GLY A 627 -15.96 21.63 34.14
C GLY A 627 -17.42 22.02 33.86
N GLU A 628 -18.29 21.48 34.72
CA GLU A 628 -19.65 21.89 35.16
C GLU A 628 -20.75 22.28 34.14
N ASP A 629 -20.47 22.62 32.88
CA ASP A 629 -21.49 22.98 31.90
C ASP A 629 -21.73 21.88 30.85
N VAL A 630 -22.87 21.18 31.02
CA VAL A 630 -23.35 20.10 30.16
C VAL A 630 -23.54 20.56 28.71
N GLU A 631 -23.79 21.85 28.44
CA GLU A 631 -23.98 22.36 27.08
C GLU A 631 -22.69 22.37 26.24
N ASP A 632 -21.54 22.61 26.87
CA ASP A 632 -20.25 22.67 26.17
C ASP A 632 -19.68 21.28 25.89
N VAL A 633 -19.91 20.33 26.79
CA VAL A 633 -19.65 18.90 26.56
C VAL A 633 -20.53 18.38 25.41
N ASN A 634 -21.81 18.75 25.38
CA ASN A 634 -22.72 18.40 24.29
C ASN A 634 -22.33 19.05 22.95
N ARG A 635 -21.83 20.30 22.96
CA ARG A 635 -21.30 20.97 21.76
C ARG A 635 -20.04 20.27 21.23
N ALA A 636 -19.11 19.93 22.12
CA ALA A 636 -17.86 19.26 21.76
C ALA A 636 -18.09 17.84 21.23
N LEU A 637 -18.95 17.05 21.90
CA LEU A 637 -19.34 15.71 21.44
C LEU A 637 -20.10 15.75 20.12
N LYS A 638 -20.97 16.74 19.92
CA LYS A 638 -21.68 16.95 18.65
C LYS A 638 -20.73 17.39 17.53
N LYS A 639 -19.66 18.11 17.86
CA LYS A 639 -18.64 18.58 16.91
C LYS A 639 -17.64 17.48 16.53
N LEU A 640 -17.27 16.61 17.48
CA LEU A 640 -16.31 15.52 17.28
C LEU A 640 -16.94 14.23 16.74
N PHE A 641 -18.17 13.91 17.18
CA PHE A 641 -18.80 12.61 16.91
C PHE A 641 -20.19 12.72 16.27
N GLY A 642 -20.69 13.94 16.03
CA GLY A 642 -21.98 14.16 15.37
C GLY A 642 -23.21 13.73 16.19
N ARG A 643 -23.06 13.45 17.49
CA ARG A 643 -24.14 12.98 18.39
C ARG A 643 -24.16 13.79 19.70
N SER A 644 -25.33 13.95 20.32
CA SER A 644 -25.43 14.59 21.65
C SER A 644 -25.10 13.58 22.75
N GLY A 645 -24.67 14.09 23.91
CA GLY A 645 -24.36 13.29 25.09
C GLY A 645 -25.57 12.53 25.66
N ASP A 646 -26.80 12.93 25.31
CA ASP A 646 -28.03 12.24 25.71
C ASP A 646 -28.11 10.80 25.18
N ASP A 647 -27.53 10.53 24.00
CA ASP A 647 -27.44 9.19 23.42
C ASP A 647 -26.50 8.27 24.22
N LEU A 648 -25.51 8.84 24.91
CA LEU A 648 -24.54 8.12 25.73
C LEU A 648 -25.09 7.83 27.14
N GLU A 649 -25.88 8.76 27.71
CA GLU A 649 -26.52 8.57 29.02
C GLU A 649 -27.51 7.40 29.03
N LEU A 650 -28.20 7.17 27.90
CA LEU A 650 -29.06 5.99 27.69
C LEU A 650 -28.28 4.67 27.66
N GLY A 651 -27.02 4.69 27.22
CA GLY A 651 -26.12 3.53 27.23
C GLY A 651 -25.54 3.21 28.60
N ILE A 652 -25.28 4.23 29.42
CA ILE A 652 -24.64 4.08 30.74
C ILE A 652 -25.64 3.70 31.84
N LYS A 653 -26.93 4.06 31.72
CA LYS A 653 -27.98 3.75 32.72
C LYS A 653 -28.61 2.34 32.65
N GLY A 654 -28.01 1.39 31.92
CA GLY A 654 -28.28 -0.05 32.15
C GLY A 654 -29.75 -0.49 32.03
N GLN A 655 -30.49 -0.03 31.02
CA GLN A 655 -31.79 -0.59 30.65
C GLN A 655 -31.85 -0.98 29.17
N LEU A 656 -31.13 -2.05 28.82
CA LEU A 656 -31.48 -2.91 27.69
C LEU A 656 -31.98 -4.25 28.23
N THR A 657 -33.15 -4.22 28.88
CA THR A 657 -33.98 -5.42 29.00
C THR A 657 -34.57 -5.72 27.63
N PHE A 658 -34.32 -6.94 27.15
CA PHE A 658 -34.99 -7.51 25.99
C PHE A 658 -36.51 -7.27 26.05
N ILE A 659 -37.03 -6.86 24.90
CA ILE A 659 -38.42 -6.58 24.55
C ILE A 659 -39.42 -7.38 25.40
N LYS A 660 -40.14 -6.70 26.30
CA LYS A 660 -41.48 -7.11 26.73
C LYS A 660 -42.51 -6.15 26.15
N LYS A 661 -43.27 -6.69 25.22
CA LYS A 661 -44.38 -6.09 24.49
C LYS A 661 -45.60 -5.87 25.41
N LYS A 662 -46.14 -4.65 25.42
CA LYS A 662 -47.53 -4.21 25.74
C LYS A 662 -47.44 -2.68 25.80
N ASP A 663 -48.34 -1.85 25.30
CA ASP A 663 -49.58 -1.94 24.54
C ASP A 663 -49.82 -0.49 24.06
N GLY A 664 -50.18 -0.23 22.81
CA GLY A 664 -50.48 1.17 22.41
C GLY A 664 -50.32 1.48 20.93
N LYS A 665 -51.42 1.34 20.19
CA LYS A 665 -51.67 1.89 18.84
C LYS A 665 -51.10 3.33 18.75
N THR A 666 -50.48 3.80 17.68
CA THR A 666 -51.12 4.24 16.42
C THR A 666 -50.03 4.76 15.44
N ASN A 667 -50.30 4.67 14.12
CA ASN A 667 -49.72 5.50 13.02
C ASN A 667 -48.60 4.98 12.08
N PHE A 668 -48.22 3.70 12.07
CA PHE A 668 -47.32 3.21 10.99
C PHE A 668 -48.04 2.91 9.64
N MET A 669 -49.36 2.69 9.68
CA MET A 669 -50.18 2.37 8.49
C MET A 669 -50.59 3.59 7.63
N LYS A 670 -50.35 4.82 8.08
CA LYS A 670 -50.60 6.04 7.26
C LYS A 670 -49.42 6.36 6.34
N MET A 671 -48.20 6.00 6.73
CA MET A 671 -46.99 6.27 5.94
C MET A 671 -46.84 5.30 4.75
N ILE A 672 -47.29 4.05 4.89
CA ILE A 672 -47.26 3.09 3.78
C ILE A 672 -48.30 3.44 2.70
N ARG A 673 -49.45 4.05 3.05
CA ARG A 673 -50.48 4.46 2.08
C ARG A 673 -50.16 5.75 1.31
N SER A 674 -49.28 6.62 1.80
CA SER A 674 -48.87 7.81 1.03
C SER A 674 -47.84 7.46 -0.05
N THR A 675 -46.94 6.51 0.21
CA THR A 675 -45.88 6.14 -0.72
C THR A 675 -46.39 5.28 -1.89
N THR A 676 -47.43 4.44 -1.68
CA THR A 676 -48.03 3.67 -2.79
C THR A 676 -48.91 4.52 -3.72
N ARG A 677 -49.40 5.69 -3.28
CA ARG A 677 -50.19 6.60 -4.15
C ARG A 677 -49.32 7.47 -5.05
N SER A 678 -48.09 7.82 -4.65
CA SER A 678 -47.16 8.55 -5.53
C SER A 678 -46.58 7.67 -6.64
N ALA A 679 -46.39 6.38 -6.42
CA ALA A 679 -45.89 5.46 -7.45
C ALA A 679 -46.94 5.11 -8.52
N ALA A 680 -48.23 5.09 -8.17
CA ALA A 680 -49.31 4.79 -9.11
C ALA A 680 -49.69 5.99 -10.03
N SER A 681 -49.24 7.21 -9.70
CA SER A 681 -49.53 8.43 -10.48
C SER A 681 -48.55 8.67 -11.63
N ILE A 682 -47.42 7.95 -11.69
CA ILE A 682 -46.34 8.19 -12.67
C ILE A 682 -46.37 7.18 -13.83
N MET A 683 -47.14 6.08 -13.74
CA MET A 683 -47.25 5.07 -14.80
C MET A 683 -48.45 5.22 -15.76
N THR A 684 -49.21 6.31 -15.67
CA THR A 684 -50.36 6.56 -16.59
C THR A 684 -50.26 7.90 -17.29
N SER A 685 -49.20 8.14 -18.07
CA SER A 685 -49.27 9.10 -19.19
C SER A 685 -48.21 8.86 -20.27
N SER A 686 -48.49 7.94 -21.19
CA SER A 686 -48.00 8.07 -22.57
C SER A 686 -48.87 7.22 -23.50
N ARG A 687 -49.99 7.80 -23.93
CA ARG A 687 -50.69 7.39 -25.16
C ARG A 687 -50.07 8.17 -26.32
N VAL A 688 -49.43 7.46 -27.24
CA VAL A 688 -49.37 7.84 -28.67
C VAL A 688 -49.67 6.56 -29.47
N GLN A 689 -50.56 6.72 -30.45
CA GLN A 689 -51.25 5.67 -31.22
C GLN A 689 -50.41 5.09 -32.38
N PRO A 690 -50.89 4.00 -33.03
CA PRO A 690 -50.07 3.04 -33.78
C PRO A 690 -50.13 3.22 -35.30
N ALA A 691 -49.17 2.62 -36.02
CA ALA A 691 -49.36 2.16 -37.38
C ALA A 691 -48.40 1.02 -37.76
N LEU A 692 -48.96 0.07 -38.53
CA LEU A 692 -48.33 -1.00 -39.33
C LEU A 692 -47.98 -2.36 -38.69
N VAL A 693 -49.04 -3.18 -38.57
CA VAL A 693 -49.25 -4.49 -39.23
C VAL A 693 -48.14 -4.97 -40.19
N VAL A 694 -47.58 -6.18 -39.99
CA VAL A 694 -47.66 -7.35 -40.90
C VAL A 694 -47.26 -8.65 -40.14
N GLU A 695 -48.22 -9.56 -40.13
CA GLU A 695 -48.23 -11.04 -40.13
C GLU A 695 -47.32 -11.90 -39.24
N ALA A 696 -48.03 -12.71 -38.45
CA ALA A 696 -47.58 -13.98 -37.91
C ALA A 696 -47.69 -15.10 -38.98
N GLY A 697 -46.69 -15.97 -39.01
CA GLY A 697 -46.77 -17.30 -39.60
C GLY A 697 -46.08 -18.28 -38.65
N ALA A 698 -46.87 -19.13 -38.01
CA ALA A 698 -46.41 -20.34 -37.35
C ALA A 698 -46.45 -21.52 -38.34
N ILE A 699 -45.89 -22.67 -37.92
CA ILE A 699 -45.73 -23.98 -38.60
C ILE A 699 -44.39 -24.03 -39.35
N ASP A 700 -43.40 -24.87 -39.07
CA ASP A 700 -43.27 -26.18 -38.40
C ASP A 700 -42.08 -26.19 -37.40
#